data_AF-A0A935WVB0-F1
#
_entry.id   AF-A0A935WVB0-F1
#
_cell.length_a   1.000
_cell.length_b   1.000
_cell.length_c   1.000
_cell.angle_alpha   90.00
_cell.angle_beta   90.00
_cell.angle_gamma   90.00
#
_symmetry.space_group_name_H-M   'P 1'
#
loop_
_entity.id
_entity.type
_entity.pdbx_description
1 polymer ?
#
loop_
_entity_poly.entity_id
_entity_poly.type
_entity_poly.pdbx_seq_one_letter_code
_entity_poly.pdbx_strand_id
1 'polypeptide(L)'
;MKRSLARPHRARLAPRWGVLSVSLLSWPMAGGCGGPAATDEVSVTGDAASANPEPFGWHDGISGRMTSGWTCDPNDLSVPLAIHFYEDTGAFVGHTVANQVREPAVGAACGGFAAHGFNYELPARLFDGQRHVIYAFAINYPVNTPGVINPLLSGSPKVIEGSVAPPPTPPPANGPPRDAAYVSMDFPSRLTPGQTAAVSVTFRNTGSEVWTAATNYRLGSQAPQDNGVWGLGRVLLDASDRVSSGQSKTFRFNIRAPATSGAYDFQWRMLQEAVTWFGAMTPKVTIQVAGAVDPNTRVCDALRPLNGRPDDASGIIQGCIDQTPAGQVLALPAGRYMMRNAVTITQRAITLSTEGRAASSPKCAVSGASGCAELIADPALYRSGGIIDLFATGSTMDHIVIDGNRQGRGGTPAYNACAQGSIGYGYNMRVGSQCRVTNSVSKNALCGTAMEVSGSGSNVYIANNTIAFNGVHNRSFMWADGITVHDYPNSTFVDNEIIDNTDIDLIFGGCANCVVQRNVIRHTADPASGSYAALMIQAWPGATSGNYTGADFSGNHIDCGPSKACGFGILIGSDPWYSAPVRGGSVHHHTTANPQQGLTIEDASNFSVHHNTVTGRAATTRVSCSPGWPRGTSDFSMGASAQSIDTSADNPPTAYTNTGSTWVACIPNWGI
;
A
#
# COMPACT_ATOMS: atom_id res chain seq x y z
N MET A 1 47.70 -72.46 0.27
CA MET A 1 47.09 -72.85 1.57
C MET A 1 46.40 -71.63 2.19
N LYS A 2 45.26 -71.82 2.89
CA LYS A 2 44.55 -70.90 3.85
C LYS A 2 44.52 -69.37 3.50
N ARG A 3 43.42 -68.78 3.01
CA ARG A 3 42.13 -68.39 3.67
C ARG A 3 42.18 -67.24 4.70
N SER A 4 41.09 -66.44 4.68
CA SER A 4 40.62 -65.41 5.65
C SER A 4 41.05 -63.95 5.33
N LEU A 5 40.19 -62.91 5.30
CA LEU A 5 38.71 -62.84 5.25
C LEU A 5 38.24 -61.54 4.53
N ALA A 6 37.03 -60.98 4.81
CA ALA A 6 36.45 -59.83 4.08
C ALA A 6 35.71 -58.79 4.96
N ARG A 7 35.69 -57.50 4.53
CA ARG A 7 34.48 -56.68 4.25
C ARG A 7 34.81 -55.24 3.79
N PRO A 8 33.91 -54.53 3.07
CA PRO A 8 34.21 -53.25 2.39
C PRO A 8 33.78 -51.98 3.14
N HIS A 9 34.39 -50.85 2.79
CA HIS A 9 33.98 -49.51 3.22
C HIS A 9 32.61 -49.10 2.65
N ARG A 10 31.77 -48.45 3.47
CA ARG A 10 30.63 -47.64 3.01
C ARG A 10 31.08 -46.18 2.86
N ALA A 11 31.19 -45.70 1.62
CA ALA A 11 31.11 -44.26 1.36
C ALA A 11 29.62 -43.85 1.37
N ARG A 12 29.26 -42.79 2.10
CA ARG A 12 27.94 -42.14 1.95
C ARG A 12 28.05 -41.03 0.90
N LEU A 13 27.10 -41.03 -0.03
CA LEU A 13 26.96 -40.02 -1.07
C LEU A 13 26.47 -38.69 -0.46
N ALA A 14 27.07 -37.58 -0.87
CA ALA A 14 26.51 -36.25 -0.69
C ALA A 14 25.65 -35.90 -1.94
N PRO A 15 24.48 -35.24 -1.77
CA PRO A 15 23.67 -34.84 -2.91
C PRO A 15 24.27 -33.60 -3.60
N ARG A 16 24.60 -33.73 -4.89
CA ARG A 16 24.86 -32.59 -5.76
C ARG A 16 23.53 -31.94 -6.15
N TRP A 17 23.34 -30.67 -5.84
CA TRP A 17 22.34 -29.84 -6.51
C TRP A 17 23.01 -29.13 -7.69
N GLY A 18 22.60 -29.50 -8.90
CA GLY A 18 23.12 -28.94 -10.13
C GLY A 18 22.33 -27.71 -10.58
N VAL A 19 23.04 -26.70 -11.07
CA VAL A 19 22.46 -25.57 -11.80
C VAL A 19 21.84 -26.09 -13.10
N LEU A 20 20.58 -25.73 -13.38
CA LEU A 20 20.01 -25.91 -14.72
C LEU A 20 19.11 -24.72 -15.10
N SER A 21 19.61 -23.92 -16.03
CA SER A 21 18.82 -22.93 -16.77
C SER A 21 17.83 -23.65 -17.69
N VAL A 22 16.57 -23.22 -17.72
CA VAL A 22 15.56 -23.73 -18.67
C VAL A 22 15.22 -22.63 -19.67
N SER A 23 15.63 -22.82 -20.92
CA SER A 23 15.17 -22.04 -22.07
C SER A 23 13.93 -22.70 -22.68
N LEU A 24 12.92 -21.89 -22.99
CA LEU A 24 11.67 -22.34 -23.64
C LEU A 24 11.86 -22.56 -25.14
N LEU A 25 11.38 -23.69 -25.65
CA LEU A 25 11.03 -23.94 -27.06
C LEU A 25 9.90 -24.98 -27.12
N SER A 26 9.10 -24.96 -28.20
CA SER A 26 7.70 -25.39 -28.20
C SER A 26 7.34 -26.53 -29.17
N TRP A 27 6.59 -27.54 -28.67
CA TRP A 27 5.60 -28.42 -29.37
C TRP A 27 6.11 -29.32 -30.54
N PRO A 28 5.38 -30.38 -31.01
CA PRO A 28 4.05 -30.91 -30.62
C PRO A 28 3.94 -32.46 -30.37
N MET A 29 2.74 -32.85 -29.87
CA MET A 29 1.99 -34.15 -29.88
C MET A 29 2.55 -35.48 -30.46
N ALA A 30 2.34 -36.62 -29.74
CA ALA A 30 1.45 -37.76 -30.13
C ALA A 30 1.70 -39.12 -29.39
N GLY A 31 0.62 -39.84 -29.05
CA GLY A 31 0.55 -41.31 -28.78
C GLY A 31 1.03 -41.85 -27.41
N GLY A 32 0.37 -42.78 -26.70
CA GLY A 32 -0.97 -43.40 -26.87
C GLY A 32 -0.96 -44.94 -26.80
N CYS A 33 -1.47 -45.55 -25.71
CA CYS A 33 -1.90 -46.96 -25.51
C CYS A 33 -2.52 -47.11 -24.09
N GLY A 34 -3.59 -47.85 -23.77
CA GLY A 34 -4.51 -48.60 -24.65
C GLY A 34 -5.46 -49.62 -23.94
N GLY A 35 -6.40 -49.17 -23.08
CA GLY A 35 -7.63 -49.90 -22.64
C GLY A 35 -7.49 -51.20 -21.78
N PRO A 36 -8.60 -51.90 -21.44
CA PRO A 36 -10.04 -51.57 -21.60
C PRO A 36 -10.89 -51.79 -20.31
N ALA A 37 -12.23 -51.84 -20.46
CA ALA A 37 -13.30 -52.15 -19.48
C ALA A 37 -13.75 -51.02 -18.51
N ALA A 38 -15.02 -50.91 -18.12
CA ALA A 38 -16.29 -51.39 -18.70
C ALA A 38 -17.43 -50.47 -18.21
N THR A 39 -18.54 -50.40 -18.93
CA THR A 39 -19.71 -49.57 -18.58
C THR A 39 -20.61 -50.26 -17.56
N ASP A 40 -20.90 -49.59 -16.45
CA ASP A 40 -22.15 -49.77 -15.70
C ASP A 40 -22.65 -48.38 -15.26
N GLU A 41 -23.90 -48.08 -15.55
CA GLU A 41 -24.55 -46.82 -15.19
C GLU A 41 -25.01 -46.86 -13.74
N VAL A 42 -24.59 -45.88 -12.94
CA VAL A 42 -25.36 -45.43 -11.78
C VAL A 42 -25.81 -44.00 -12.06
N SER A 43 -27.12 -43.82 -12.14
CA SER A 43 -27.75 -42.54 -12.42
C SER A 43 -27.49 -41.53 -11.28
N VAL A 44 -26.50 -40.66 -11.46
CA VAL A 44 -26.48 -39.38 -10.76
C VAL A 44 -27.31 -38.42 -11.59
N THR A 45 -28.52 -38.13 -11.13
CA THR A 45 -29.31 -37.01 -11.63
C THR A 45 -28.45 -35.75 -11.52
N GLY A 46 -28.27 -35.05 -12.64
CA GLY A 46 -27.52 -33.80 -12.65
C GLY A 46 -28.25 -32.73 -11.87
N ASP A 47 -27.96 -32.60 -10.58
CA ASP A 47 -28.28 -31.41 -9.82
C ASP A 47 -27.49 -30.26 -10.45
N ALA A 48 -28.22 -29.33 -11.07
CA ALA A 48 -27.66 -28.09 -11.54
C ALA A 48 -26.95 -27.40 -10.38
N ALA A 49 -25.77 -26.83 -10.65
CA ALA A 49 -25.17 -25.87 -9.72
C ALA A 49 -26.25 -24.84 -9.36
N SER A 50 -26.57 -24.72 -8.08
CA SER A 50 -27.67 -23.88 -7.60
C SER A 50 -27.44 -22.45 -8.09
N ALA A 51 -28.20 -22.04 -9.11
CA ALA A 51 -28.09 -20.71 -9.67
C ALA A 51 -28.33 -19.70 -8.55
N ASN A 52 -27.35 -18.82 -8.31
CA ASN A 52 -27.49 -17.72 -7.39
C ASN A 52 -28.61 -16.81 -7.93
N PRO A 53 -29.81 -16.76 -7.33
CA PRO A 53 -30.92 -16.05 -7.93
C PRO A 53 -30.60 -14.56 -8.07
N GLU A 54 -31.24 -13.89 -9.04
CA GLU A 54 -31.08 -12.45 -9.19
C GLU A 54 -32.04 -11.70 -8.25
N PRO A 55 -31.62 -10.59 -7.61
CA PRO A 55 -32.51 -9.66 -6.97
C PRO A 55 -33.69 -9.27 -7.86
N PHE A 56 -34.86 -9.16 -7.26
CA PHE A 56 -36.03 -8.61 -7.91
C PHE A 56 -36.50 -7.38 -7.15
N GLY A 57 -37.29 -6.55 -7.82
CA GLY A 57 -37.71 -5.27 -7.27
C GLY A 57 -38.16 -4.31 -8.36
N TRP A 58 -38.65 -3.16 -7.92
CA TRP A 58 -39.21 -2.15 -8.81
C TRP A 58 -38.63 -0.77 -8.50
N HIS A 59 -38.28 -0.04 -9.55
CA HIS A 59 -37.99 1.39 -9.51
C HIS A 59 -39.32 2.11 -9.71
N ASP A 60 -39.91 2.67 -8.66
CA ASP A 60 -41.28 3.20 -8.70
C ASP A 60 -41.34 4.48 -9.53
N GLY A 61 -40.52 5.47 -9.17
CA GLY A 61 -40.52 6.77 -9.85
C GLY A 61 -39.53 7.77 -9.26
N ILE A 62 -39.46 8.92 -9.93
CA ILE A 62 -38.79 10.14 -9.47
C ILE A 62 -39.89 11.17 -9.21
N SER A 63 -39.92 11.76 -8.01
CA SER A 63 -40.82 12.84 -7.63
C SER A 63 -40.04 13.99 -7.01
N GLY A 64 -40.05 15.15 -7.66
CA GLY A 64 -39.05 16.19 -7.40
C GLY A 64 -37.65 15.61 -7.54
N ARG A 65 -36.82 15.74 -6.49
CA ARG A 65 -35.48 15.14 -6.43
C ARG A 65 -35.44 13.73 -5.83
N MET A 66 -36.54 13.18 -5.33
CA MET A 66 -36.54 11.86 -4.68
C MET A 66 -36.79 10.75 -5.69
N THR A 67 -35.84 9.84 -5.83
CA THR A 67 -36.04 8.54 -6.50
C THR A 67 -36.40 7.48 -5.47
N SER A 68 -37.35 6.60 -5.81
CA SER A 68 -37.93 5.63 -4.87
C SER A 68 -38.24 4.29 -5.52
N GLY A 69 -38.32 3.25 -4.70
CA GLY A 69 -38.60 1.88 -5.15
C GLY A 69 -38.44 0.88 -4.02
N TRP A 70 -38.25 -0.39 -4.39
CA TRP A 70 -37.97 -1.50 -3.47
C TRP A 70 -37.22 -2.63 -4.16
N THR A 71 -36.50 -3.47 -3.40
CA THR A 71 -35.85 -4.69 -3.92
C THR A 71 -35.47 -5.65 -2.80
N CYS A 72 -35.48 -6.95 -3.09
CA CYS A 72 -35.03 -8.01 -2.20
C CYS A 72 -34.44 -9.19 -3.01
N ASP A 73 -33.66 -10.04 -2.34
CA ASP A 73 -32.91 -11.12 -2.97
C ASP A 73 -33.45 -12.49 -2.53
N PRO A 74 -33.80 -13.42 -3.44
CA PRO A 74 -34.16 -14.78 -3.07
C PRO A 74 -33.03 -15.55 -2.35
N ASN A 75 -31.77 -15.12 -2.45
CA ASN A 75 -30.66 -15.66 -1.67
C ASN A 75 -30.81 -15.46 -0.16
N ASP A 76 -31.30 -14.30 0.29
CA ASP A 76 -31.69 -14.03 1.68
C ASP A 76 -32.71 -12.89 1.74
N LEU A 77 -33.99 -13.24 1.80
CA LEU A 77 -35.10 -12.29 1.85
C LEU A 77 -35.13 -11.44 3.13
N SER A 78 -34.28 -11.73 4.13
CA SER A 78 -34.18 -10.92 5.36
C SER A 78 -33.20 -9.74 5.24
N VAL A 79 -32.34 -9.70 4.20
CA VAL A 79 -31.23 -8.75 4.07
C VAL A 79 -31.58 -7.57 3.15
N PRO A 80 -31.64 -6.33 3.68
CA PRO A 80 -31.76 -5.11 2.87
C PRO A 80 -30.61 -4.95 1.87
N LEU A 81 -30.92 -4.85 0.57
CA LEU A 81 -29.91 -4.73 -0.48
C LEU A 81 -29.41 -3.30 -0.68
N ALA A 82 -28.19 -3.17 -1.21
CA ALA A 82 -27.73 -1.90 -1.78
C ALA A 82 -28.34 -1.68 -3.18
N ILE A 83 -28.58 -0.41 -3.53
CA ILE A 83 -29.04 0.03 -4.85
C ILE A 83 -28.07 1.06 -5.37
N HIS A 84 -27.55 0.85 -6.57
CA HIS A 84 -26.70 1.82 -7.25
C HIS A 84 -27.48 2.56 -8.34
N PHE A 85 -27.33 3.87 -8.37
CA PHE A 85 -27.91 4.74 -9.39
C PHE A 85 -26.85 5.20 -10.39
N TYR A 86 -27.18 5.16 -11.67
CA TYR A 86 -26.35 5.64 -12.76
C TYR A 86 -27.16 6.55 -13.71
N GLU A 87 -26.45 7.39 -14.46
CA GLU A 87 -26.99 8.39 -15.39
C GLU A 87 -26.50 8.10 -16.82
N ASP A 88 -27.41 8.26 -17.78
CA ASP A 88 -27.22 8.22 -19.23
C ASP A 88 -26.36 7.06 -19.74
N THR A 89 -25.06 7.27 -19.89
CA THR A 89 -24.09 6.31 -20.46
C THR A 89 -23.30 5.54 -19.40
N GLY A 90 -23.70 5.62 -18.12
CA GLY A 90 -23.12 4.84 -17.02
C GLY A 90 -22.34 5.68 -15.99
N ALA A 91 -22.56 6.99 -15.90
CA ALA A 91 -21.97 7.82 -14.86
C ALA A 91 -22.62 7.51 -13.49
N PHE A 92 -21.82 7.26 -12.44
CA PHE A 92 -22.36 6.93 -11.12
C PHE A 92 -22.99 8.15 -10.44
N VAL A 93 -24.25 8.03 -10.04
CA VAL A 93 -25.06 9.07 -9.41
C VAL A 93 -25.05 8.96 -7.87
N GLY A 94 -24.87 7.74 -7.36
CA GLY A 94 -24.79 7.44 -5.94
C GLY A 94 -25.45 6.11 -5.60
N HIS A 95 -25.60 5.82 -4.31
CA HIS A 95 -26.21 4.59 -3.82
C HIS A 95 -27.02 4.83 -2.55
N THR A 96 -27.88 3.86 -2.23
CA THR A 96 -28.64 3.78 -0.97
C THR A 96 -28.84 2.31 -0.58
N VAL A 97 -29.51 2.05 0.55
CA VAL A 97 -29.90 0.70 0.98
C VAL A 97 -31.43 0.62 1.03
N ALA A 98 -32.00 -0.49 0.57
CA ALA A 98 -33.42 -0.81 0.61
C ALA A 98 -33.85 -1.22 2.03
N ASN A 99 -33.77 -0.32 3.01
CA ASN A 99 -34.11 -0.60 4.42
C ASN A 99 -35.37 0.12 4.93
N GLN A 100 -36.15 0.75 4.05
CA GLN A 100 -37.37 1.47 4.40
C GLN A 100 -38.59 0.54 4.39
N VAL A 101 -39.54 0.76 5.31
CA VAL A 101 -40.78 -0.04 5.36
C VAL A 101 -41.70 0.27 4.18
N ARG A 102 -42.20 -0.77 3.52
CA ARG A 102 -43.17 -0.72 2.42
C ARG A 102 -44.49 -1.38 2.78
N GLU A 103 -45.46 -1.21 1.90
CA GLU A 103 -46.80 -1.78 1.96
C GLU A 103 -46.79 -3.32 2.09
N PRO A 104 -47.83 -3.93 2.68
CA PRO A 104 -47.88 -5.38 2.92
C PRO A 104 -47.69 -6.25 1.68
N ALA A 105 -47.97 -5.75 0.47
CA ALA A 105 -47.74 -6.45 -0.78
C ALA A 105 -46.24 -6.63 -1.08
N VAL A 106 -45.42 -5.60 -0.86
CA VAL A 106 -43.95 -5.68 -0.96
C VAL A 106 -43.39 -6.57 0.15
N GLY A 107 -43.93 -6.43 1.37
CA GLY A 107 -43.58 -7.32 2.49
C GLY A 107 -43.84 -8.79 2.16
N ALA A 108 -45.00 -9.12 1.57
CA ALA A 108 -45.34 -10.48 1.14
C ALA A 108 -44.45 -10.98 -0.01
N ALA A 109 -44.12 -10.11 -0.97
CA ALA A 109 -43.18 -10.45 -2.05
C ALA A 109 -41.77 -10.77 -1.52
N CYS A 110 -41.32 -10.03 -0.51
CA CYS A 110 -40.04 -10.24 0.17
C CYS A 110 -40.15 -11.14 1.40
N GLY A 111 -40.90 -12.26 1.30
CA GLY A 111 -40.90 -13.33 2.32
C GLY A 111 -41.48 -12.96 3.70
N GLY A 112 -42.22 -11.85 3.81
CA GLY A 112 -42.74 -11.30 5.06
C GLY A 112 -41.97 -10.09 5.58
N PHE A 113 -40.79 -9.78 5.03
CA PHE A 113 -39.97 -8.65 5.45
C PHE A 113 -40.41 -7.37 4.74
N ALA A 114 -41.01 -6.43 5.47
CA ALA A 114 -41.51 -5.18 4.88
C ALA A 114 -40.43 -4.10 4.66
N ALA A 115 -39.25 -4.23 5.27
CA ALA A 115 -38.19 -3.23 5.27
C ALA A 115 -37.25 -3.35 4.04
N HIS A 116 -37.84 -3.36 2.84
CA HIS A 116 -37.15 -3.52 1.54
C HIS A 116 -37.33 -2.36 0.55
N GLY A 117 -37.87 -1.23 1.02
CA GLY A 117 -38.02 0.00 0.23
C GLY A 117 -36.77 0.87 0.25
N PHE A 118 -36.57 1.67 -0.79
CA PHE A 118 -35.56 2.72 -0.80
C PHE A 118 -36.14 4.08 -1.18
N ASN A 119 -35.51 5.12 -0.64
CA ASN A 119 -35.63 6.51 -1.07
C ASN A 119 -34.21 7.08 -1.19
N TYR A 120 -33.93 7.84 -2.24
CA TYR A 120 -32.64 8.50 -2.45
C TYR A 120 -32.85 9.88 -3.08
N GLU A 121 -32.14 10.89 -2.58
CA GLU A 121 -32.21 12.25 -3.13
C GLU A 121 -31.21 12.39 -4.29
N LEU A 122 -31.72 12.43 -5.51
CA LEU A 122 -30.92 12.61 -6.72
C LEU A 122 -30.19 13.97 -6.69
N PRO A 123 -28.89 14.02 -7.05
CA PRO A 123 -28.11 15.26 -7.12
C PRO A 123 -28.81 16.37 -7.91
N ALA A 124 -28.79 17.60 -7.39
CA ALA A 124 -29.45 18.75 -8.01
C ALA A 124 -28.99 19.04 -9.45
N ARG A 125 -27.76 18.62 -9.83
CA ARG A 125 -27.22 18.72 -11.20
C ARG A 125 -28.05 17.98 -12.27
N LEU A 126 -28.87 17.02 -11.88
CA LEU A 126 -29.76 16.25 -12.76
C LEU A 126 -31.08 16.98 -13.07
N PHE A 127 -31.27 18.18 -12.51
CA PHE A 127 -32.47 19.00 -12.63
C PHE A 127 -32.11 20.38 -13.22
N ASP A 128 -31.22 20.37 -14.20
CA ASP A 128 -30.69 21.55 -14.93
C ASP A 128 -31.59 22.01 -16.09
N GLY A 129 -32.72 21.32 -16.32
CA GLY A 129 -33.63 21.56 -17.44
C GLY A 129 -33.27 20.78 -18.71
N GLN A 130 -32.18 20.01 -18.70
CA GLN A 130 -31.92 18.99 -19.72
C GLN A 130 -32.62 17.67 -19.37
N ARG A 131 -32.64 16.74 -20.33
CA ARG A 131 -33.25 15.43 -20.17
C ARG A 131 -32.19 14.42 -19.68
N HIS A 132 -32.40 13.85 -18.49
CA HIS A 132 -31.49 12.88 -17.86
C HIS A 132 -32.16 11.51 -17.72
N VAL A 133 -31.43 10.42 -17.95
CA VAL A 133 -31.93 9.04 -17.83
C VAL A 133 -31.25 8.34 -16.64
N ILE A 134 -32.03 7.96 -15.63
CA ILE A 134 -31.55 7.40 -14.36
C ILE A 134 -31.85 5.90 -14.27
N TYR A 135 -30.80 5.10 -14.16
CA TYR A 135 -30.85 3.64 -14.02
C TYR A 135 -30.63 3.24 -12.56
N ALA A 136 -31.49 2.38 -12.01
CA ALA A 136 -31.31 1.76 -10.69
C ALA A 136 -30.99 0.26 -10.82
N PHE A 137 -29.89 -0.19 -10.21
CA PHE A 137 -29.47 -1.58 -10.16
C PHE A 137 -29.45 -2.09 -8.71
N ALA A 138 -30.02 -3.27 -8.47
CA ALA A 138 -29.89 -3.96 -7.19
C ALA A 138 -28.55 -4.70 -7.12
N ILE A 139 -27.89 -4.64 -5.95
CA ILE A 139 -26.65 -5.37 -5.72
C ILE A 139 -26.98 -6.74 -5.13
N ASN A 140 -26.59 -7.80 -5.84
CA ASN A 140 -26.89 -9.18 -5.48
C ASN A 140 -26.19 -9.61 -4.17
N TYR A 141 -26.90 -10.40 -3.36
CA TYR A 141 -26.42 -10.96 -2.10
C TYR A 141 -26.11 -12.47 -2.23
N PRO A 142 -24.93 -12.96 -1.80
CA PRO A 142 -23.90 -12.23 -1.08
C PRO A 142 -23.08 -11.32 -1.99
N VAL A 143 -22.78 -10.11 -1.48
CA VAL A 143 -22.07 -9.07 -2.21
C VAL A 143 -20.67 -9.54 -2.62
N ASN A 144 -20.26 -9.18 -3.84
CA ASN A 144 -18.99 -9.57 -4.48
C ASN A 144 -18.89 -11.05 -4.91
N THR A 145 -20.01 -11.75 -5.14
CA THR A 145 -19.98 -13.10 -5.72
C THR A 145 -19.48 -13.06 -7.18
N PRO A 146 -18.39 -13.77 -7.54
CA PRO A 146 -17.85 -13.73 -8.90
C PRO A 146 -18.80 -14.30 -9.95
N GLY A 147 -18.95 -13.61 -11.09
CA GLY A 147 -19.80 -14.05 -12.20
C GLY A 147 -21.30 -13.75 -12.05
N VAL A 148 -21.70 -13.16 -10.92
CA VAL A 148 -23.10 -12.75 -10.66
C VAL A 148 -23.36 -11.35 -11.19
N ILE A 149 -24.50 -11.18 -11.86
CA ILE A 149 -24.93 -9.90 -12.44
C ILE A 149 -25.75 -9.14 -11.39
N ASN A 150 -25.53 -7.83 -11.30
CA ASN A 150 -26.40 -6.91 -10.56
C ASN A 150 -27.55 -6.50 -11.49
N PRO A 151 -28.80 -6.96 -11.30
CA PRO A 151 -29.87 -6.74 -12.25
C PRO A 151 -30.35 -5.28 -12.23
N LEU A 152 -30.77 -4.81 -13.41
CA LEU A 152 -31.52 -3.56 -13.53
C LEU A 152 -32.91 -3.76 -12.92
N LEU A 153 -33.33 -2.88 -12.02
CA LEU A 153 -34.65 -2.98 -11.39
C LEU A 153 -35.79 -2.87 -12.42
N SER A 154 -36.89 -3.59 -12.20
CA SER A 154 -38.04 -3.47 -13.09
C SER A 154 -38.61 -2.04 -13.04
N GLY A 155 -39.02 -1.49 -14.19
CA GLY A 155 -39.46 -0.10 -14.30
C GLY A 155 -38.34 0.95 -14.30
N SER A 156 -37.07 0.55 -14.23
CA SER A 156 -35.89 1.37 -14.55
C SER A 156 -35.56 1.25 -16.06
N PRO A 157 -35.01 2.30 -16.71
CA PRO A 157 -34.69 3.61 -16.17
C PRO A 157 -35.91 4.53 -15.98
N LYS A 158 -35.72 5.59 -15.19
CA LYS A 158 -36.62 6.75 -15.11
C LYS A 158 -36.01 7.94 -15.83
N VAL A 159 -36.85 8.76 -16.44
CA VAL A 159 -36.41 9.98 -17.12
C VAL A 159 -36.78 11.20 -16.29
N ILE A 160 -35.83 12.11 -16.12
CA ILE A 160 -36.09 13.49 -15.70
C ILE A 160 -36.24 14.28 -17.01
N GLU A 161 -37.46 14.74 -17.30
CA GLU A 161 -37.75 15.42 -18.56
C GLU A 161 -37.42 16.92 -18.51
N GLY A 162 -36.79 17.42 -19.58
CA GLY A 162 -36.45 18.82 -19.74
C GLY A 162 -37.65 19.68 -20.14
N SER A 163 -38.48 20.09 -19.18
CA SER A 163 -39.55 21.06 -19.44
C SER A 163 -38.97 22.47 -19.57
N VAL A 164 -38.96 23.02 -20.80
CA VAL A 164 -38.68 24.45 -21.03
C VAL A 164 -39.68 25.29 -20.24
N ALA A 165 -39.20 25.98 -19.20
CA ALA A 165 -40.06 26.84 -18.40
C ALA A 165 -40.53 28.04 -19.25
N PRO A 166 -41.84 28.37 -19.25
CA PRO A 166 -42.28 29.67 -19.77
C PRO A 166 -41.63 30.81 -18.96
N PRO A 167 -41.47 32.01 -19.54
CA PRO A 167 -40.76 33.10 -18.87
C PRO A 167 -41.41 33.41 -17.50
N PRO A 168 -40.61 33.49 -16.42
CA PRO A 168 -41.15 33.62 -15.08
C PRO A 168 -41.90 34.95 -14.93
N THR A 169 -43.17 34.87 -14.55
CA THR A 169 -43.90 36.01 -14.01
C THR A 169 -43.18 36.55 -12.77
N PRO A 170 -43.19 37.87 -12.54
CA PRO A 170 -42.48 38.47 -11.41
C PRO A 170 -43.05 37.96 -10.07
N PRO A 171 -42.21 37.57 -9.10
CA PRO A 171 -42.68 37.14 -7.78
C PRO A 171 -43.43 38.26 -7.04
N PRO A 172 -44.39 37.91 -6.17
CA PRO A 172 -45.09 38.91 -5.34
C PRO A 172 -44.12 39.55 -4.32
N ALA A 173 -44.37 40.83 -4.01
CA ALA A 173 -43.50 41.71 -3.21
C ALA A 173 -43.38 41.36 -1.70
N ASN A 174 -43.68 40.13 -1.29
CA ASN A 174 -43.77 39.68 0.11
C ASN A 174 -42.63 38.71 0.52
N GLY A 175 -41.53 38.66 -0.23
CA GLY A 175 -40.34 37.88 0.15
C GLY A 175 -39.56 38.52 1.31
N PRO A 176 -38.77 37.73 2.08
CA PRO A 176 -37.92 38.25 3.16
C PRO A 176 -37.01 39.40 2.66
N PRO A 177 -36.70 40.41 3.50
CA PRO A 177 -35.97 41.61 3.04
C PRO A 177 -34.64 41.31 2.34
N ARG A 178 -33.90 40.32 2.84
CA ARG A 178 -32.58 39.90 2.34
C ARG A 178 -32.60 38.40 2.09
N ASP A 179 -32.60 38.00 0.83
CA ASP A 179 -32.45 36.60 0.44
C ASP A 179 -31.75 36.48 -0.91
N ALA A 180 -30.98 35.41 -1.09
CA ALA A 180 -30.19 35.16 -2.29
C ALA A 180 -30.17 33.67 -2.64
N ALA A 181 -30.50 33.35 -3.89
CA ALA A 181 -30.30 32.03 -4.46
C ALA A 181 -28.98 31.97 -5.23
N TYR A 182 -28.18 30.94 -4.96
CA TYR A 182 -27.03 30.60 -5.79
C TYR A 182 -27.49 30.18 -7.20
N VAL A 183 -26.79 30.63 -8.24
CA VAL A 183 -27.10 30.29 -9.64
C VAL A 183 -25.98 29.46 -10.27
N SER A 184 -24.74 29.96 -10.21
CA SER A 184 -23.58 29.28 -10.81
C SER A 184 -22.27 29.81 -10.25
N MET A 185 -21.17 29.09 -10.47
CA MET A 185 -19.81 29.59 -10.28
C MET A 185 -18.84 28.92 -11.25
N ASP A 186 -17.78 29.64 -11.59
CA ASP A 186 -16.68 29.21 -12.45
C ASP A 186 -15.36 29.42 -11.69
N PHE A 187 -14.54 28.37 -11.63
CA PHE A 187 -13.33 28.31 -10.82
C PHE A 187 -12.36 27.23 -11.33
N PRO A 188 -11.03 27.43 -11.18
CA PRO A 188 -10.04 26.42 -11.53
C PRO A 188 -10.06 25.27 -10.52
N SER A 189 -9.99 24.02 -10.99
CA SER A 189 -9.88 22.84 -10.11
C SER A 189 -8.46 22.65 -9.54
N ARG A 190 -7.44 23.25 -10.16
CA ARG A 190 -6.04 23.19 -9.73
C ARG A 190 -5.31 24.52 -9.98
N LEU A 191 -4.43 24.90 -9.07
CA LEU A 191 -3.55 26.08 -9.13
C LEU A 191 -2.14 25.72 -8.63
N THR A 192 -1.12 26.48 -9.03
CA THR A 192 0.22 26.40 -8.42
C THR A 192 0.32 27.29 -7.17
N PRO A 193 1.23 26.99 -6.22
CA PRO A 193 1.35 27.78 -5.00
C PRO A 193 1.57 29.27 -5.29
N GLY A 194 0.74 30.14 -4.71
CA GLY A 194 0.78 31.59 -4.95
C GLY A 194 0.24 32.08 -6.30
N GLN A 195 -0.26 31.19 -7.18
CA GLN A 195 -0.85 31.55 -8.47
C GLN A 195 -2.13 32.39 -8.29
N THR A 196 -2.29 33.41 -9.13
CA THR A 196 -3.53 34.18 -9.25
C THR A 196 -4.40 33.61 -10.38
N ALA A 197 -5.70 33.50 -10.16
CA ALA A 197 -6.67 33.10 -11.18
C ALA A 197 -7.97 33.89 -11.09
N ALA A 198 -8.60 34.13 -12.25
CA ALA A 198 -9.93 34.71 -12.32
C ALA A 198 -10.99 33.66 -12.01
N VAL A 199 -12.01 34.05 -11.26
CA VAL A 199 -13.19 33.25 -10.93
C VAL A 199 -14.46 34.08 -11.10
N SER A 200 -15.60 33.41 -11.21
CA SER A 200 -16.89 34.09 -11.15
C SER A 200 -17.92 33.35 -10.31
N VAL A 201 -18.81 34.09 -9.66
CA VAL A 201 -19.89 33.55 -8.82
C VAL A 201 -21.16 34.35 -9.11
N THR A 202 -22.25 33.66 -9.43
CA THR A 202 -23.54 34.29 -9.76
C THR A 202 -24.58 33.97 -8.70
N PHE A 203 -25.20 35.05 -8.17
CA PHE A 203 -26.33 34.98 -7.26
C PHE A 203 -27.53 35.73 -7.84
N ARG A 204 -28.74 35.22 -7.57
CA ARG A 204 -30.02 35.85 -7.85
C ARG A 204 -30.59 36.45 -6.57
N ASN A 205 -31.06 37.70 -6.64
CA ASN A 205 -31.78 38.34 -5.55
C ASN A 205 -33.19 37.74 -5.46
N THR A 206 -33.49 37.07 -4.36
CA THR A 206 -34.81 36.50 -4.04
C THR A 206 -35.49 37.27 -2.91
N GLY A 207 -34.80 38.22 -2.29
CA GLY A 207 -35.36 39.15 -1.31
C GLY A 207 -36.07 40.35 -1.94
N SER A 208 -36.64 41.21 -1.08
CA SER A 208 -37.35 42.43 -1.48
C SER A 208 -36.48 43.69 -1.51
N GLU A 209 -35.34 43.74 -0.81
CA GLU A 209 -34.40 44.87 -0.89
C GLU A 209 -33.50 44.80 -2.14
N VAL A 210 -33.21 45.96 -2.73
CA VAL A 210 -32.29 46.09 -3.89
C VAL A 210 -30.84 46.07 -3.39
N TRP A 211 -30.02 45.16 -3.91
CA TRP A 211 -28.59 45.14 -3.56
C TRP A 211 -27.85 46.26 -4.30
N THR A 212 -27.09 47.07 -3.56
CA THR A 212 -26.23 48.13 -4.10
C THR A 212 -24.93 48.24 -3.29
N ALA A 213 -23.86 48.71 -3.94
CA ALA A 213 -22.60 48.99 -3.25
C ALA A 213 -22.76 50.05 -2.13
N ALA A 214 -23.57 51.09 -2.36
CA ALA A 214 -23.83 52.18 -1.41
C ALA A 214 -24.49 51.72 -0.10
N THR A 215 -25.22 50.60 -0.12
CA THR A 215 -25.82 49.98 1.08
C THR A 215 -25.02 48.77 1.58
N ASN A 216 -23.76 48.62 1.13
CA ASN A 216 -22.80 47.60 1.56
C ASN A 216 -23.20 46.13 1.32
N TYR A 217 -23.95 45.85 0.26
CA TYR A 217 -24.15 44.47 -0.20
C TYR A 217 -22.89 43.94 -0.91
N ARG A 218 -22.45 42.73 -0.51
CA ARG A 218 -21.17 42.12 -0.91
C ARG A 218 -21.30 40.60 -0.98
N LEU A 219 -20.34 39.96 -1.66
CA LEU A 219 -20.07 38.54 -1.53
C LEU A 219 -18.94 38.34 -0.51
N GLY A 220 -19.00 37.32 0.35
CA GLY A 220 -17.98 37.03 1.37
C GLY A 220 -17.61 35.55 1.44
N SER A 221 -16.38 35.29 1.87
CA SER A 221 -15.76 33.96 1.91
C SER A 221 -16.37 33.06 2.99
N GLN A 222 -16.40 31.76 2.71
CA GLN A 222 -16.95 30.71 3.57
C GLN A 222 -16.01 29.48 3.60
N ALA A 223 -16.33 28.52 4.46
CA ALA A 223 -15.53 27.33 4.76
C ALA A 223 -14.06 27.62 5.22
N PRO A 224 -13.84 28.24 6.39
CA PRO A 224 -14.82 28.76 7.36
C PRO A 224 -15.33 30.16 6.99
N GLN A 225 -16.39 30.64 7.65
CA GLN A 225 -16.90 31.99 7.44
C GLN A 225 -15.81 33.05 7.68
N ASP A 226 -15.75 34.05 6.78
CA ASP A 226 -14.89 35.23 6.90
C ASP A 226 -13.37 34.93 6.91
N ASN A 227 -12.94 34.07 5.99
CA ASN A 227 -11.53 33.69 5.84
C ASN A 227 -10.80 34.46 4.72
N GLY A 228 -9.46 34.43 4.76
CA GLY A 228 -8.58 35.00 3.73
C GLY A 228 -7.77 33.97 2.92
N VAL A 229 -8.18 32.69 2.87
CA VAL A 229 -7.42 31.58 2.25
C VAL A 229 -7.05 31.90 0.80
N TRP A 230 -7.96 32.53 0.07
CA TRP A 230 -7.83 32.87 -1.35
C TRP A 230 -7.29 34.29 -1.60
N GLY A 231 -6.68 34.92 -0.59
CA GLY A 231 -6.11 36.27 -0.66
C GLY A 231 -7.11 37.42 -0.45
N LEU A 232 -8.41 37.13 -0.35
CA LEU A 232 -9.46 38.10 -0.07
C LEU A 232 -10.65 37.45 0.66
N GLY A 233 -11.33 38.22 1.52
CA GLY A 233 -12.53 37.79 2.25
C GLY A 233 -13.84 38.45 1.80
N ARG A 234 -13.78 39.43 0.88
CA ARG A 234 -14.93 40.19 0.36
C ARG A 234 -14.77 40.46 -1.13
N VAL A 235 -15.88 40.44 -1.86
CA VAL A 235 -16.01 40.95 -3.23
C VAL A 235 -17.14 41.95 -3.24
N LEU A 236 -16.85 43.17 -3.69
CA LEU A 236 -17.80 44.28 -3.68
C LEU A 236 -18.70 44.24 -4.93
N LEU A 237 -19.87 44.86 -4.83
CA LEU A 237 -20.64 45.30 -5.99
C LEU A 237 -19.98 46.52 -6.63
N ASP A 238 -20.17 46.68 -7.94
CA ASP A 238 -19.75 47.86 -8.68
C ASP A 238 -20.61 49.07 -8.27
N ALA A 239 -20.06 50.29 -8.36
CA ALA A 239 -20.76 51.50 -7.90
C ALA A 239 -22.11 51.77 -8.62
N SER A 240 -22.26 51.25 -9.84
CA SER A 240 -23.48 51.33 -10.65
C SER A 240 -24.44 50.14 -10.48
N ASP A 241 -24.05 49.09 -9.74
CA ASP A 241 -24.90 47.90 -9.56
C ASP A 241 -26.17 48.22 -8.79
N ARG A 242 -27.30 47.76 -9.34
CA ARG A 242 -28.61 47.76 -8.68
C ARG A 242 -29.30 46.43 -8.97
N VAL A 243 -29.13 45.46 -8.08
CA VAL A 243 -29.68 44.10 -8.25
C VAL A 243 -31.06 44.06 -7.57
N SER A 244 -32.10 44.30 -8.36
CA SER A 244 -33.49 44.30 -7.88
C SER A 244 -33.99 42.87 -7.64
N SER A 245 -35.10 42.72 -6.91
CA SER A 245 -35.73 41.41 -6.71
C SER A 245 -35.96 40.68 -8.04
N GLY A 246 -35.62 39.39 -8.08
CA GLY A 246 -35.67 38.56 -9.28
C GLY A 246 -34.50 38.70 -10.25
N GLN A 247 -33.62 39.70 -10.12
CA GLN A 247 -32.42 39.88 -10.97
C GLN A 247 -31.20 39.12 -10.42
N SER A 248 -30.19 38.89 -11.27
CA SER A 248 -28.94 38.22 -10.89
C SER A 248 -27.73 39.12 -11.09
N LYS A 249 -26.70 38.95 -10.25
CA LYS A 249 -25.36 39.53 -10.42
C LYS A 249 -24.33 38.42 -10.49
N THR A 250 -23.45 38.51 -11.49
CA THR A 250 -22.20 37.74 -11.55
C THR A 250 -21.07 38.60 -10.99
N PHE A 251 -20.52 38.19 -9.86
CA PHE A 251 -19.27 38.72 -9.33
C PHE A 251 -18.12 38.11 -10.14
N ARG A 252 -17.17 38.93 -10.60
CA ARG A 252 -15.94 38.50 -11.26
C ARG A 252 -14.76 39.05 -10.48
N PHE A 253 -13.85 38.18 -10.04
CA PHE A 253 -12.75 38.58 -9.17
C PHE A 253 -11.55 37.63 -9.33
N ASN A 254 -10.40 38.07 -8.85
CA ASN A 254 -9.19 37.25 -8.83
C ASN A 254 -8.98 36.66 -7.43
N ILE A 255 -8.71 35.36 -7.38
CA ILE A 255 -8.20 34.67 -6.19
C ILE A 255 -6.70 34.47 -6.29
N ARG A 256 -6.02 34.38 -5.15
CA ARG A 256 -4.62 33.94 -5.06
C ARG A 256 -4.54 32.65 -4.24
N ALA A 257 -3.93 31.62 -4.80
CA ALA A 257 -3.70 30.37 -4.11
C ALA A 257 -2.76 30.55 -2.89
N PRO A 258 -2.97 29.78 -1.81
CA PRO A 258 -2.00 29.60 -0.74
C PRO A 258 -0.58 29.29 -1.24
N ALA A 259 0.43 29.67 -0.46
CA ALA A 259 1.84 29.41 -0.78
C ALA A 259 2.30 27.98 -0.47
N THR A 260 1.44 27.18 0.18
CA THR A 260 1.69 25.79 0.55
C THR A 260 0.81 24.87 -0.29
N SER A 261 1.39 23.82 -0.87
CA SER A 261 0.63 22.80 -1.61
C SER A 261 -0.37 22.08 -0.69
N GLY A 262 -1.56 21.79 -1.19
CA GLY A 262 -2.63 21.16 -0.41
C GLY A 262 -4.00 21.28 -1.08
N ALA A 263 -5.01 20.65 -0.47
CA ALA A 263 -6.40 20.75 -0.86
C ALA A 263 -7.08 21.86 -0.04
N TYR A 264 -7.69 22.85 -0.70
CA TYR A 264 -8.29 24.00 -0.04
C TYR A 264 -9.76 24.17 -0.44
N ASP A 265 -10.62 24.38 0.54
CA ASP A 265 -12.04 24.63 0.32
C ASP A 265 -12.27 26.04 -0.28
N PHE A 266 -13.25 26.12 -1.17
CA PHE A 266 -13.71 27.33 -1.85
C PHE A 266 -15.23 27.39 -1.76
N GLN A 267 -15.75 28.40 -1.06
CA GLN A 267 -17.18 28.60 -0.84
C GLN A 267 -17.46 30.09 -0.58
N TRP A 268 -18.63 30.57 -0.97
CA TRP A 268 -19.05 31.97 -0.82
C TRP A 268 -20.50 32.11 -0.37
N ARG A 269 -20.85 33.27 0.18
CA ARG A 269 -22.23 33.64 0.55
C ARG A 269 -22.44 35.16 0.43
N MET A 270 -23.66 35.58 0.17
CA MET A 270 -24.03 37.00 0.21
C MET A 270 -24.09 37.54 1.65
N LEU A 271 -23.68 38.80 1.82
CA LEU A 271 -23.88 39.56 3.05
C LEU A 271 -24.22 41.02 2.78
N GLN A 272 -24.77 41.67 3.79
CA GLN A 272 -24.72 43.13 3.94
C GLN A 272 -23.74 43.43 5.09
N GLU A 273 -22.65 44.14 4.79
CA GLU A 273 -21.57 44.38 5.75
C GLU A 273 -22.09 45.07 7.01
N ALA A 274 -21.60 44.64 8.18
CA ALA A 274 -22.05 45.09 9.51
C ALA A 274 -23.55 44.91 9.80
N VAL A 275 -24.30 44.16 8.98
CA VAL A 275 -25.72 43.84 9.20
C VAL A 275 -25.93 42.35 9.35
N THR A 276 -25.78 41.55 8.27
CA THR A 276 -26.04 40.10 8.32
C THR A 276 -25.53 39.35 7.09
N TRP A 277 -25.30 38.04 7.24
CA TRP A 277 -25.13 37.08 6.16
C TRP A 277 -26.48 36.47 5.78
N PHE A 278 -26.78 36.36 4.49
CA PHE A 278 -28.12 35.95 4.03
C PHE A 278 -28.08 35.06 2.78
N GLY A 279 -29.23 34.47 2.45
CA GLY A 279 -29.38 33.54 1.33
C GLY A 279 -28.59 32.24 1.49
N ALA A 280 -28.59 31.45 0.42
CA ALA A 280 -27.82 30.21 0.31
C ALA A 280 -26.30 30.48 0.25
N MET A 281 -25.52 29.53 0.73
CA MET A 281 -24.10 29.44 0.35
C MET A 281 -23.98 28.88 -1.06
N THR A 282 -22.86 29.12 -1.74
CA THR A 282 -22.45 28.27 -2.88
C THR A 282 -22.26 26.82 -2.40
N PRO A 283 -22.25 25.83 -3.31
CA PRO A 283 -21.64 24.53 -3.02
C PRO A 283 -20.23 24.72 -2.46
N LYS A 284 -19.82 23.88 -1.50
CA LYS A 284 -18.44 23.82 -1.04
C LYS A 284 -17.66 22.92 -1.99
N VAL A 285 -16.65 23.48 -2.65
CA VAL A 285 -15.80 22.77 -3.61
C VAL A 285 -14.35 22.87 -3.18
N THR A 286 -13.49 21.96 -3.65
CA THR A 286 -12.08 21.90 -3.25
C THR A 286 -11.19 22.17 -4.45
N ILE A 287 -10.27 23.11 -4.32
CA ILE A 287 -9.26 23.46 -5.33
C ILE A 287 -7.91 22.88 -4.87
N GLN A 288 -7.22 22.18 -5.77
CA GLN A 288 -5.91 21.60 -5.49
C GLN A 288 -4.79 22.61 -5.74
N VAL A 289 -3.98 22.91 -4.74
CA VAL A 289 -2.78 23.74 -4.88
C VAL A 289 -1.57 22.81 -4.95
N ALA A 290 -0.91 22.76 -6.11
CA ALA A 290 0.24 21.91 -6.36
C ALA A 290 1.12 22.49 -7.47
N GLY A 291 2.44 22.25 -7.42
CA GLY A 291 3.38 22.74 -8.44
C GLY A 291 3.02 22.28 -9.86
N ALA A 292 3.56 22.96 -10.86
CA ALA A 292 3.44 22.51 -12.26
C ALA A 292 4.02 21.08 -12.38
N VAL A 293 3.32 20.21 -13.10
CA VAL A 293 3.79 18.86 -13.37
C VAL A 293 5.03 18.97 -14.26
N ASP A 294 6.15 18.39 -13.82
CA ASP A 294 7.38 18.32 -14.60
C ASP A 294 7.06 17.61 -15.94
N PRO A 295 7.46 18.16 -17.11
CA PRO A 295 7.25 17.51 -18.41
C PRO A 295 7.89 16.12 -18.53
N ASN A 296 8.83 15.75 -17.64
CA ASN A 296 9.39 14.41 -17.52
C ASN A 296 8.60 13.48 -16.57
N THR A 297 7.46 13.94 -16.03
CA THR A 297 6.59 13.15 -15.15
C THR A 297 5.29 12.79 -15.85
N ARG A 298 5.06 11.49 -16.00
CA ARG A 298 3.80 10.90 -16.46
C ARG A 298 2.99 10.42 -15.25
N VAL A 299 1.75 10.89 -15.09
CA VAL A 299 0.84 10.39 -14.06
C VAL A 299 0.06 9.18 -14.58
N CYS A 300 -0.08 8.12 -13.78
CA CYS A 300 -0.91 6.96 -14.10
C CYS A 300 -2.39 7.22 -13.69
N ASP A 301 -3.04 8.20 -14.32
CA ASP A 301 -4.40 8.64 -13.96
C ASP A 301 -5.45 7.51 -14.02
N ALA A 302 -5.23 6.48 -14.84
CA ALA A 302 -6.08 5.29 -14.93
C ALA A 302 -6.20 4.50 -13.61
N LEU A 303 -5.34 4.76 -12.62
CA LEU A 303 -5.45 4.14 -11.28
C LEU A 303 -6.47 4.84 -10.37
N ARG A 304 -6.78 6.13 -10.60
CA ARG A 304 -7.66 6.88 -9.69
C ARG A 304 -9.01 6.19 -9.42
N PRO A 305 -9.68 5.55 -10.40
CA PRO A 305 -10.93 4.81 -10.14
C PRO A 305 -10.76 3.56 -9.27
N LEU A 306 -9.57 2.97 -9.18
CA LEU A 306 -9.29 1.76 -8.41
C LEU A 306 -8.86 2.02 -6.96
N ASN A 307 -8.66 3.28 -6.58
CA ASN A 307 -8.19 3.63 -5.23
C ASN A 307 -9.16 3.11 -4.16
N GLY A 308 -8.66 2.20 -3.30
CA GLY A 308 -9.40 1.58 -2.22
C GLY A 308 -10.35 0.46 -2.66
N ARG A 309 -10.33 0.04 -3.93
CA ARG A 309 -11.15 -1.04 -4.46
C ARG A 309 -10.42 -2.39 -4.41
N PRO A 310 -11.15 -3.53 -4.43
CA PRO A 310 -10.56 -4.87 -4.52
C PRO A 310 -10.14 -5.25 -5.96
N ASP A 311 -10.38 -4.37 -6.94
CA ASP A 311 -10.03 -4.56 -8.35
C ASP A 311 -8.51 -4.65 -8.56
N ASP A 312 -8.06 -5.54 -9.45
CA ASP A 312 -6.63 -5.70 -9.77
C ASP A 312 -6.09 -4.50 -10.57
N ALA A 313 -5.15 -3.78 -9.98
CA ALA A 313 -4.46 -2.65 -10.59
C ALA A 313 -3.19 -3.06 -11.36
N SER A 314 -2.68 -4.29 -11.20
CA SER A 314 -1.36 -4.69 -11.70
C SER A 314 -1.20 -4.50 -13.21
N GLY A 315 -2.23 -4.84 -14.00
CA GLY A 315 -2.23 -4.62 -15.46
C GLY A 315 -2.22 -3.14 -15.85
N ILE A 316 -2.89 -2.26 -15.09
CA ILE A 316 -2.87 -0.80 -15.34
C ILE A 316 -1.49 -0.23 -15.02
N ILE A 317 -0.90 -0.63 -13.88
CA ILE A 317 0.44 -0.19 -13.48
C ILE A 317 1.49 -0.67 -14.49
N GLN A 318 1.44 -1.92 -14.93
CA GLN A 318 2.35 -2.42 -15.97
C GLN A 318 2.17 -1.66 -17.28
N GLY A 319 0.95 -1.41 -17.74
CA GLY A 319 0.69 -0.61 -18.94
C GLY A 319 1.20 0.83 -18.83
N CYS A 320 1.19 1.42 -17.64
CA CYS A 320 1.82 2.72 -17.36
C CYS A 320 3.35 2.64 -17.37
N ILE A 321 3.97 1.62 -16.75
CA ILE A 321 5.42 1.36 -16.80
C ILE A 321 5.89 1.20 -18.25
N ASP A 322 5.16 0.41 -19.04
CA ASP A 322 5.49 0.11 -20.42
C ASP A 322 5.46 1.37 -21.30
N GLN A 323 4.59 2.32 -20.99
CA GLN A 323 4.43 3.59 -21.71
C GLN A 323 5.32 4.73 -21.16
N THR A 324 6.10 4.52 -20.09
CA THR A 324 7.01 5.53 -19.55
C THR A 324 8.38 5.45 -20.27
N PRO A 325 8.84 6.54 -20.91
CA PRO A 325 10.16 6.61 -21.54
C PRO A 325 11.31 6.40 -20.54
N ALA A 326 12.46 5.92 -21.02
CA ALA A 326 13.65 5.78 -20.19
C ALA A 326 14.09 7.13 -19.60
N GLY A 327 14.45 7.15 -18.32
CA GLY A 327 14.86 8.33 -17.57
C GLY A 327 13.71 9.22 -17.07
N GLN A 328 12.45 8.92 -17.42
CA GLN A 328 11.28 9.69 -16.94
C GLN A 328 10.70 9.14 -15.63
N VAL A 329 9.86 9.97 -15.00
CA VAL A 329 9.13 9.64 -13.78
C VAL A 329 7.74 9.09 -14.14
N LEU A 330 7.42 7.92 -13.61
CA LEU A 330 6.05 7.41 -13.51
C LEU A 330 5.49 7.73 -12.13
N ALA A 331 4.57 8.69 -12.07
CA ALA A 331 3.86 9.07 -10.87
C ALA A 331 2.55 8.26 -10.72
N LEU A 332 2.46 7.43 -9.68
CA LEU A 332 1.23 6.76 -9.27
C LEU A 332 0.41 7.71 -8.37
N PRO A 333 -0.89 7.95 -8.64
CA PRO A 333 -1.74 8.71 -7.72
C PRO A 333 -1.75 8.11 -6.32
N ALA A 334 -1.71 8.93 -5.27
CA ALA A 334 -1.80 8.44 -3.89
C ALA A 334 -3.13 7.68 -3.68
N GLY A 335 -3.05 6.50 -3.05
CA GLY A 335 -4.18 5.57 -2.97
C GLY A 335 -3.76 4.15 -2.67
N ARG A 336 -4.74 3.25 -2.54
CA ARG A 336 -4.54 1.83 -2.22
C ARG A 336 -4.96 0.97 -3.41
N TYR A 337 -4.08 0.08 -3.87
CA TYR A 337 -4.26 -0.66 -5.13
C TYR A 337 -3.94 -2.14 -4.95
N MET A 338 -4.88 -3.03 -5.29
CA MET A 338 -4.65 -4.48 -5.20
C MET A 338 -3.81 -4.97 -6.38
N MET A 339 -2.91 -5.91 -6.10
CA MET A 339 -1.89 -6.43 -7.02
C MET A 339 -2.06 -7.94 -7.16
N ARG A 340 -2.79 -8.37 -8.19
CA ARG A 340 -3.01 -9.81 -8.47
C ARG A 340 -1.86 -10.42 -9.26
N ASN A 341 -1.13 -9.59 -10.00
CA ASN A 341 0.12 -9.94 -10.66
C ASN A 341 1.23 -9.00 -10.20
N ALA A 342 2.48 -9.43 -10.39
CA ALA A 342 3.61 -8.53 -10.17
C ALA A 342 3.79 -7.57 -11.35
N VAL A 343 4.32 -6.40 -11.05
CA VAL A 343 4.81 -5.46 -12.06
C VAL A 343 6.33 -5.55 -12.18
N THR A 344 6.84 -5.40 -13.40
CA THR A 344 8.27 -5.59 -13.70
C THR A 344 8.83 -4.38 -14.43
N ILE A 345 9.92 -3.83 -13.88
CA ILE A 345 10.73 -2.77 -14.46
C ILE A 345 12.08 -3.40 -14.78
N THR A 346 12.19 -4.02 -15.96
CA THR A 346 13.34 -4.87 -16.36
C THR A 346 14.08 -4.38 -17.59
N GLN A 347 13.42 -3.64 -18.48
CA GLN A 347 13.96 -3.25 -19.80
C GLN A 347 14.56 -1.84 -19.86
N ARG A 348 14.04 -0.89 -19.07
CA ARG A 348 14.41 0.53 -19.14
C ARG A 348 14.37 1.17 -17.76
N ALA A 349 15.38 1.98 -17.47
CA ALA A 349 15.44 2.73 -16.22
C ALA A 349 14.35 3.80 -16.18
N ILE A 350 13.52 3.80 -15.14
CA ILE A 350 12.52 4.84 -14.85
C ILE A 350 12.55 5.16 -13.35
N THR A 351 11.94 6.28 -12.97
CA THR A 351 11.63 6.58 -11.57
C THR A 351 10.15 6.29 -11.31
N LEU A 352 9.85 5.28 -10.50
CA LEU A 352 8.49 5.03 -10.00
C LEU A 352 8.29 5.82 -8.71
N SER A 353 7.30 6.71 -8.64
CA SER A 353 7.02 7.48 -7.43
C SER A 353 5.53 7.78 -7.20
N THR A 354 5.18 8.35 -6.05
CA THR A 354 3.84 8.89 -5.80
C THR A 354 3.66 10.28 -6.43
N GLU A 355 2.53 10.53 -7.08
CA GLU A 355 2.09 11.84 -7.58
C GLU A 355 2.22 12.95 -6.51
N GLY A 356 2.92 14.02 -6.86
CA GLY A 356 3.07 15.20 -6.00
C GLY A 356 4.09 15.07 -4.87
N ARG A 357 4.79 13.93 -4.74
CA ARG A 357 5.93 13.80 -3.84
C ARG A 357 7.22 14.26 -4.52
N ALA A 358 7.84 15.30 -3.96
CA ALA A 358 9.23 15.65 -4.24
C ALA A 358 10.18 14.81 -3.35
N ALA A 359 11.45 14.69 -3.72
CA ALA A 359 12.46 13.96 -2.94
C ALA A 359 12.67 14.52 -1.51
N SER A 360 12.28 15.77 -1.25
CA SER A 360 12.30 16.42 0.07
C SER A 360 11.00 16.24 0.87
N SER A 361 10.02 15.49 0.35
CA SER A 361 8.80 15.18 1.09
C SER A 361 9.11 14.23 2.26
N PRO A 362 8.27 14.19 3.31
CA PRO A 362 8.38 13.16 4.33
C PRO A 362 8.18 11.76 3.73
N LYS A 363 9.01 10.79 4.17
CA LYS A 363 8.89 9.38 3.79
C LYS A 363 7.48 8.85 4.02
N CYS A 364 7.09 7.83 3.26
CA CYS A 364 5.78 7.21 3.43
C CYS A 364 5.61 6.63 4.84
N ALA A 365 4.44 6.84 5.43
CA ALA A 365 4.10 6.28 6.73
C ALA A 365 3.77 4.78 6.63
N VAL A 366 4.17 4.00 7.63
CA VAL A 366 3.87 2.56 7.73
C VAL A 366 2.38 2.28 8.03
N SER A 367 1.74 3.20 8.75
CA SER A 367 0.35 3.12 9.22
C SER A 367 -0.44 4.40 8.88
N GLY A 368 -1.76 4.29 8.87
CA GLY A 368 -2.67 5.37 8.50
C GLY A 368 -2.67 5.72 7.02
N ALA A 369 -3.29 6.84 6.66
CA ALA A 369 -3.26 7.37 5.30
C ALA A 369 -1.89 7.99 5.00
N SER A 370 -0.95 7.17 4.50
CA SER A 370 0.43 7.57 4.17
C SER A 370 0.51 8.73 3.16
N GLY A 371 -0.55 8.96 2.39
CA GLY A 371 -0.56 9.87 1.25
C GLY A 371 0.40 9.43 0.14
N CYS A 372 0.74 8.14 0.09
CA CYS A 372 1.53 7.48 -0.93
C CYS A 372 0.65 6.52 -1.75
N ALA A 373 1.14 6.06 -2.90
CA ALA A 373 0.61 4.89 -3.56
C ALA A 373 1.01 3.63 -2.78
N GLU A 374 0.01 2.86 -2.35
CA GLU A 374 0.16 1.60 -1.63
C GLU A 374 -0.24 0.44 -2.54
N LEU A 375 0.75 -0.39 -2.91
CA LEU A 375 0.59 -1.58 -3.73
C LEU A 375 0.44 -2.79 -2.80
N ILE A 376 -0.76 -3.37 -2.78
CA ILE A 376 -1.17 -4.39 -1.82
C ILE A 376 -1.26 -5.74 -2.53
N ALA A 377 -0.57 -6.77 -2.05
CA ALA A 377 -0.71 -8.11 -2.60
C ALA A 377 -2.17 -8.60 -2.49
N ASP A 378 -2.78 -8.94 -3.62
CA ASP A 378 -4.10 -9.57 -3.66
C ASP A 378 -4.04 -10.99 -3.02
N PRO A 379 -5.09 -11.47 -2.33
CA PRO A 379 -5.20 -12.87 -1.88
C PRO A 379 -4.86 -13.93 -2.96
N ALA A 380 -5.15 -13.64 -4.23
CA ALA A 380 -4.85 -14.50 -5.37
C ALA A 380 -3.42 -14.35 -5.95
N LEU A 381 -2.58 -13.43 -5.42
CA LEU A 381 -1.19 -13.29 -5.87
C LEU A 381 -0.38 -14.56 -5.55
N TYR A 382 -0.09 -15.34 -6.58
CA TYR A 382 0.70 -16.58 -6.49
C TYR A 382 1.90 -16.53 -7.45
N ARG A 383 2.90 -15.71 -7.10
CA ARG A 383 4.12 -15.52 -7.89
C ARG A 383 5.35 -15.46 -6.99
N SER A 384 6.43 -16.11 -7.42
CA SER A 384 7.74 -15.93 -6.78
C SER A 384 8.27 -14.50 -7.00
N GLY A 385 8.89 -13.92 -5.97
CA GLY A 385 9.48 -12.56 -6.03
C GLY A 385 8.53 -11.42 -5.69
N GLY A 386 7.27 -11.69 -5.34
CA GLY A 386 6.36 -10.69 -4.79
C GLY A 386 5.68 -9.77 -5.80
N ILE A 387 5.45 -8.52 -5.39
CA ILE A 387 4.62 -7.51 -6.06
C ILE A 387 5.39 -6.74 -7.14
N ILE A 388 6.69 -6.48 -6.95
CA ILE A 388 7.49 -5.66 -7.87
C ILE A 388 8.92 -6.15 -8.05
N ASP A 389 9.34 -6.23 -9.31
CA ASP A 389 10.71 -6.52 -9.75
C ASP A 389 11.36 -5.25 -10.34
N LEU A 390 12.31 -4.65 -9.63
CA LEU A 390 13.03 -3.44 -10.02
C LEU A 390 14.45 -3.81 -10.51
N PHE A 391 14.58 -4.29 -11.75
CA PHE A 391 15.84 -4.84 -12.29
C PHE A 391 16.46 -4.06 -13.45
N ALA A 392 15.73 -3.11 -14.06
CA ALA A 392 16.32 -2.27 -15.09
C ALA A 392 17.35 -1.34 -14.46
N THR A 393 18.62 -1.59 -14.76
CA THR A 393 19.79 -0.93 -14.16
C THR A 393 19.63 0.59 -14.11
N GLY A 394 19.72 1.18 -12.91
CA GLY A 394 19.57 2.62 -12.69
C GLY A 394 18.14 3.10 -12.39
N SER A 395 17.16 2.20 -12.30
CA SER A 395 15.79 2.57 -11.90
C SER A 395 15.71 3.07 -10.46
N THR A 396 14.73 3.93 -10.17
CA THR A 396 14.44 4.44 -8.83
C THR A 396 13.01 4.08 -8.43
N MET A 397 12.80 3.66 -7.19
CA MET A 397 11.49 3.66 -6.54
C MET A 397 11.52 4.64 -5.36
N ASP A 398 10.66 5.65 -5.37
CA ASP A 398 10.66 6.72 -4.37
C ASP A 398 9.25 7.02 -3.85
N HIS A 399 9.08 7.08 -2.52
CA HIS A 399 7.76 7.28 -1.89
C HIS A 399 6.68 6.29 -2.37
N ILE A 400 6.97 4.99 -2.39
CA ILE A 400 5.98 3.91 -2.64
C ILE A 400 5.80 3.07 -1.37
N VAL A 401 4.59 2.56 -1.12
CA VAL A 401 4.34 1.54 -0.09
C VAL A 401 4.08 0.20 -0.77
N ILE A 402 4.82 -0.83 -0.38
CA ILE A 402 4.62 -2.22 -0.80
C ILE A 402 4.09 -3.00 0.42
N ASP A 403 2.86 -3.50 0.33
CA ASP A 403 2.17 -4.23 1.41
C ASP A 403 1.93 -5.69 0.97
N GLY A 404 2.65 -6.62 1.57
CA GLY A 404 2.54 -8.06 1.31
C GLY A 404 1.23 -8.69 1.76
N ASN A 405 0.35 -7.92 2.43
CA ASN A 405 -0.99 -8.30 2.86
C ASN A 405 -1.03 -9.63 3.63
N ARG A 406 -0.07 -9.87 4.53
CA ARG A 406 0.05 -11.11 5.32
C ARG A 406 -1.28 -11.59 5.93
N GLN A 407 -2.09 -10.67 6.46
CA GLN A 407 -3.39 -11.00 7.04
C GLN A 407 -4.42 -11.42 5.98
N GLY A 408 -4.58 -10.65 4.89
CA GLY A 408 -5.52 -10.98 3.82
C GLY A 408 -5.13 -12.21 3.00
N ARG A 409 -3.86 -12.62 3.05
CA ARG A 409 -3.34 -13.81 2.35
C ARG A 409 -3.35 -15.09 3.19
N GLY A 410 -3.89 -15.09 4.41
CA GLY A 410 -4.00 -16.30 5.23
C GLY A 410 -4.73 -17.46 4.54
N GLY A 411 -4.15 -18.67 4.55
CA GLY A 411 -4.75 -19.87 3.95
C GLY A 411 -4.76 -19.96 2.42
N THR A 412 -4.31 -18.90 1.72
CA THR A 412 -4.19 -18.86 0.26
C THR A 412 -3.12 -19.85 -0.27
N PRO A 413 -3.09 -20.16 -1.58
CA PRO A 413 -2.04 -20.99 -2.16
C PRO A 413 -0.62 -20.49 -1.84
N ALA A 414 -0.40 -19.17 -1.81
CA ALA A 414 0.89 -18.59 -1.46
C ALA A 414 1.26 -18.81 0.02
N TYR A 415 0.28 -18.71 0.93
CA TYR A 415 0.46 -19.02 2.36
C TYR A 415 0.80 -20.49 2.56
N ASN A 416 0.11 -21.39 1.86
CA ASN A 416 0.35 -22.81 1.95
C ASN A 416 1.73 -23.18 1.36
N ALA A 417 2.16 -22.51 0.29
CA ALA A 417 3.51 -22.63 -0.26
C ALA A 417 4.59 -22.14 0.72
N CYS A 418 4.40 -20.96 1.34
CA CYS A 418 5.25 -20.47 2.42
C CYS A 418 5.39 -21.52 3.53
N ALA A 419 4.27 -21.97 4.12
CA ALA A 419 4.24 -22.95 5.21
C ALA A 419 4.85 -24.33 4.86
N GLN A 420 5.07 -24.62 3.58
CA GLN A 420 5.72 -25.83 3.07
C GLN A 420 7.19 -25.59 2.65
N GLY A 421 7.77 -24.42 2.97
CA GLY A 421 9.16 -24.07 2.70
C GLY A 421 9.41 -23.41 1.33
N SER A 422 8.37 -23.19 0.52
CA SER A 422 8.50 -22.48 -0.77
C SER A 422 8.40 -20.95 -0.57
N ILE A 423 9.40 -20.39 0.11
CA ILE A 423 9.33 -19.01 0.63
C ILE A 423 9.23 -17.90 -0.44
N GLY A 424 9.63 -18.17 -1.68
CA GLY A 424 9.61 -17.19 -2.78
C GLY A 424 8.25 -16.55 -3.06
N TYR A 425 7.14 -17.25 -2.75
CA TYR A 425 5.77 -16.76 -2.95
C TYR A 425 5.29 -15.74 -1.93
N GLY A 426 6.05 -15.55 -0.83
CA GLY A 426 5.71 -14.61 0.23
C GLY A 426 6.38 -13.24 0.15
N TYR A 427 7.31 -13.07 -0.79
CA TYR A 427 8.14 -11.86 -0.93
C TYR A 427 7.29 -10.62 -1.22
N ASN A 428 7.82 -9.44 -0.88
CA ASN A 428 7.24 -8.15 -1.28
C ASN A 428 7.84 -7.61 -2.57
N MET A 429 9.17 -7.53 -2.68
CA MET A 429 9.85 -6.97 -3.85
C MET A 429 11.25 -7.53 -4.05
N ARG A 430 11.80 -7.32 -5.25
CA ARG A 430 13.20 -7.59 -5.59
C ARG A 430 13.83 -6.42 -6.34
N VAL A 431 15.12 -6.19 -6.10
CA VAL A 431 15.89 -5.02 -6.56
C VAL A 431 17.21 -5.47 -7.20
N GLY A 432 17.48 -4.97 -8.40
CA GLY A 432 18.67 -5.29 -9.20
C GLY A 432 19.76 -4.21 -9.17
N SER A 433 20.78 -4.40 -10.02
CA SER A 433 21.99 -3.55 -10.08
C SER A 433 21.71 -2.05 -10.28
N GLN A 434 22.50 -1.20 -9.64
CA GLN A 434 22.42 0.27 -9.71
C GLN A 434 21.05 0.90 -9.37
N CYS A 435 20.10 0.13 -8.86
CA CYS A 435 18.77 0.61 -8.55
C CYS A 435 18.73 1.34 -7.19
N ARG A 436 17.78 2.27 -7.07
CA ARG A 436 17.58 3.11 -5.88
C ARG A 436 16.21 2.85 -5.27
N VAL A 437 16.13 2.68 -3.97
CA VAL A 437 14.85 2.65 -3.23
C VAL A 437 14.91 3.65 -2.09
N THR A 438 14.06 4.67 -2.13
CA THR A 438 14.10 5.77 -1.16
C THR A 438 12.72 6.15 -0.63
N ASN A 439 12.69 6.67 0.60
CA ASN A 439 11.50 7.26 1.23
C ASN A 439 10.25 6.34 1.26
N SER A 440 10.45 5.04 1.07
CA SER A 440 9.40 4.05 0.77
C SER A 440 9.14 3.14 1.97
N VAL A 441 8.09 2.33 1.88
CA VAL A 441 7.76 1.32 2.90
C VAL A 441 7.67 -0.06 2.26
N SER A 442 8.23 -1.08 2.93
CA SER A 442 7.89 -2.48 2.67
C SER A 442 7.34 -3.09 3.95
N LYS A 443 6.16 -3.69 3.90
CA LYS A 443 5.52 -4.25 5.10
C LYS A 443 4.71 -5.51 4.85
N ASN A 444 4.42 -6.24 5.92
CA ASN A 444 3.51 -7.39 5.91
C ASN A 444 3.83 -8.46 4.85
N ALA A 445 5.11 -8.70 4.54
CA ALA A 445 5.51 -9.85 3.73
C ALA A 445 5.00 -11.14 4.38
N LEU A 446 4.57 -12.08 3.54
CA LEU A 446 3.92 -13.31 4.01
C LEU A 446 4.94 -14.28 4.61
N CYS A 447 6.08 -14.41 3.95
CA CYS A 447 7.27 -15.15 4.35
C CYS A 447 8.45 -14.74 3.44
N GLY A 448 9.67 -15.21 3.71
CA GLY A 448 10.83 -15.02 2.85
C GLY A 448 11.53 -13.69 3.08
N THR A 449 11.13 -12.62 2.37
CA THR A 449 11.77 -11.30 2.53
C THR A 449 10.88 -10.13 2.13
N ALA A 450 11.02 -9.00 2.82
CA ALA A 450 10.37 -7.75 2.46
C ALA A 450 11.10 -7.00 1.33
N MET A 451 12.38 -7.28 1.09
CA MET A 451 13.15 -6.71 -0.02
C MET A 451 14.37 -7.59 -0.32
N GLU A 452 14.37 -8.26 -1.46
CA GLU A 452 15.55 -8.98 -1.94
C GLU A 452 16.42 -8.06 -2.82
N VAL A 453 17.71 -7.93 -2.53
CA VAL A 453 18.70 -7.37 -3.47
C VAL A 453 19.45 -8.56 -4.09
N SER A 454 19.04 -8.95 -5.30
CA SER A 454 19.45 -10.23 -5.93
C SER A 454 19.76 -10.10 -7.42
N GLY A 455 20.44 -11.12 -7.94
CA GLY A 455 21.03 -11.14 -9.28
C GLY A 455 22.55 -10.95 -9.24
N SER A 456 23.14 -10.54 -10.36
CA SER A 456 24.54 -10.11 -10.43
C SER A 456 24.57 -8.59 -10.61
N GLY A 457 25.16 -7.87 -9.66
CA GLY A 457 25.09 -6.41 -9.67
C GLY A 457 25.97 -5.73 -8.63
N SER A 458 25.85 -4.41 -8.56
CA SER A 458 26.57 -3.53 -7.63
C SER A 458 25.90 -2.16 -7.56
N ASN A 459 26.35 -1.30 -6.64
CA ASN A 459 25.95 0.10 -6.51
C ASN A 459 24.44 0.33 -6.27
N VAL A 460 23.75 -0.55 -5.53
CA VAL A 460 22.37 -0.24 -5.11
C VAL A 460 22.36 0.82 -4.01
N TYR A 461 21.31 1.63 -3.95
CA TYR A 461 21.17 2.69 -2.94
C TYR A 461 19.80 2.58 -2.27
N ILE A 462 19.78 2.05 -1.05
CA ILE A 462 18.57 1.80 -0.26
C ILE A 462 18.62 2.74 0.96
N ALA A 463 17.81 3.81 0.96
CA ALA A 463 17.91 4.82 2.02
C ALA A 463 16.59 5.45 2.48
N ASN A 464 16.51 5.80 3.77
CA ASN A 464 15.35 6.45 4.39
C ASN A 464 14.01 5.69 4.20
N ASN A 465 14.07 4.35 4.11
CA ASN A 465 12.88 3.51 3.98
C ASN A 465 12.36 3.06 5.37
N THR A 466 11.18 2.44 5.38
CA THR A 466 10.66 1.70 6.55
C THR A 466 10.35 0.26 6.15
N ILE A 467 10.97 -0.73 6.79
CA ILE A 467 10.82 -2.16 6.49
C ILE A 467 10.23 -2.85 7.72
N ALA A 468 8.92 -3.16 7.70
CA ALA A 468 8.17 -3.39 8.94
C ALA A 468 7.23 -4.59 8.94
N PHE A 469 7.18 -5.32 10.06
CA PHE A 469 6.19 -6.35 10.36
C PHE A 469 6.17 -7.49 9.33
N ASN A 470 7.31 -8.08 8.99
CA ASN A 470 7.43 -9.07 7.92
C ASN A 470 7.54 -10.51 8.46
N GLY A 471 6.73 -11.43 7.93
CA GLY A 471 6.67 -12.85 8.33
C GLY A 471 6.07 -13.11 9.72
N VAL A 472 6.15 -14.34 10.23
CA VAL A 472 5.67 -14.73 11.57
C VAL A 472 6.70 -15.62 12.25
N HIS A 473 7.26 -15.19 13.38
CA HIS A 473 8.35 -15.89 14.05
C HIS A 473 7.95 -17.30 14.52
N ASN A 474 6.80 -17.40 15.20
CA ASN A 474 6.34 -18.63 15.85
C ASN A 474 5.68 -19.66 14.91
N ARG A 475 5.91 -19.58 13.60
CA ARG A 475 5.38 -20.51 12.59
C ARG A 475 6.45 -20.92 11.59
N SER A 476 6.70 -22.22 11.46
CA SER A 476 7.68 -22.76 10.53
C SER A 476 7.48 -22.25 9.10
N PHE A 477 8.57 -21.78 8.47
CA PHE A 477 8.63 -21.25 7.11
C PHE A 477 7.75 -20.02 6.82
N MET A 478 7.09 -19.45 7.84
CA MET A 478 6.33 -18.20 7.72
C MET A 478 7.18 -16.98 8.08
N TRP A 479 8.41 -17.17 8.55
CA TRP A 479 9.37 -16.10 8.84
C TRP A 479 9.69 -15.29 7.58
N ALA A 480 10.09 -14.04 7.74
CA ALA A 480 10.62 -13.23 6.65
C ALA A 480 11.73 -12.30 7.14
N ASP A 481 12.74 -12.14 6.30
CA ASP A 481 13.75 -11.10 6.41
C ASP A 481 13.12 -9.71 6.20
N GLY A 482 13.77 -8.68 6.76
CA GLY A 482 13.53 -7.30 6.36
C GLY A 482 14.16 -7.01 5.00
N ILE A 483 15.50 -6.95 4.93
CA ILE A 483 16.24 -6.79 3.68
C ILE A 483 17.25 -7.92 3.51
N THR A 484 17.14 -8.66 2.40
CA THR A 484 18.03 -9.77 2.04
C THR A 484 18.97 -9.35 0.92
N VAL A 485 20.24 -9.12 1.22
CA VAL A 485 21.26 -8.74 0.24
C VAL A 485 22.13 -9.93 -0.13
N HIS A 486 22.24 -10.23 -1.42
CA HIS A 486 23.05 -11.36 -1.92
C HIS A 486 24.56 -11.06 -1.87
N ASP A 487 25.24 -10.86 -3.00
CA ASP A 487 26.63 -10.36 -3.06
C ASP A 487 26.69 -9.10 -3.94
N TYR A 488 26.67 -7.91 -3.33
CA TYR A 488 26.36 -6.64 -3.99
C TYR A 488 27.35 -5.53 -3.61
N PRO A 489 28.58 -5.55 -4.15
CA PRO A 489 29.62 -4.59 -3.77
C PRO A 489 29.31 -3.13 -4.17
N ASN A 490 30.02 -2.20 -3.52
CA ASN A 490 29.92 -0.74 -3.70
C ASN A 490 28.51 -0.17 -3.45
N SER A 491 27.69 -0.85 -2.65
CA SER A 491 26.29 -0.51 -2.40
C SER A 491 26.10 0.25 -1.07
N THR A 492 25.00 1.00 -0.95
CA THR A 492 24.73 1.88 0.19
C THR A 492 23.38 1.57 0.81
N PHE A 493 23.36 1.34 2.12
CA PHE A 493 22.19 1.03 2.93
C PHE A 493 22.18 1.98 4.14
N VAL A 494 21.49 3.10 4.06
CA VAL A 494 21.60 4.17 5.07
C VAL A 494 20.29 4.76 5.55
N ASP A 495 20.25 5.11 6.83
CA ASP A 495 19.12 5.83 7.44
C ASP A 495 17.77 5.09 7.32
N ASN A 496 17.77 3.77 7.10
CA ASN A 496 16.54 2.96 7.01
C ASN A 496 16.05 2.60 8.42
N GLU A 497 14.73 2.52 8.57
CA GLU A 497 14.06 2.05 9.78
C GLU A 497 13.51 0.64 9.54
N ILE A 498 13.83 -0.30 10.42
CA ILE A 498 13.54 -1.72 10.25
C ILE A 498 12.86 -2.20 11.54
N ILE A 499 11.66 -2.78 11.43
CA ILE A 499 10.77 -3.01 12.58
C ILE A 499 10.17 -4.42 12.53
N ASP A 500 10.30 -5.21 13.58
CA ASP A 500 9.52 -6.45 13.77
C ASP A 500 9.55 -7.42 12.56
N ASN A 501 10.75 -7.74 12.04
CA ASN A 501 10.94 -8.77 11.00
C ASN A 501 11.40 -10.07 11.65
N THR A 502 10.95 -11.21 11.12
CA THR A 502 10.85 -12.44 11.92
C THR A 502 11.89 -13.51 11.63
N ASP A 503 12.63 -13.38 10.53
CA ASP A 503 13.85 -14.16 10.26
C ASP A 503 15.08 -13.29 10.55
N ILE A 504 15.59 -12.50 9.60
CA ILE A 504 16.69 -11.56 9.85
C ILE A 504 16.31 -10.14 9.39
N ASP A 505 16.41 -9.15 10.29
CA ASP A 505 16.02 -7.77 9.98
C ASP A 505 16.85 -7.19 8.81
N LEU A 506 18.17 -7.42 8.83
CA LEU A 506 19.09 -7.01 7.76
C LEU A 506 20.21 -8.04 7.58
N ILE A 507 20.19 -8.77 6.45
CA ILE A 507 21.19 -9.79 6.11
C ILE A 507 21.97 -9.40 4.85
N PHE A 508 23.29 -9.61 4.89
CA PHE A 508 24.19 -9.57 3.75
C PHE A 508 24.89 -10.91 3.58
N GLY A 509 25.06 -11.35 2.33
CA GLY A 509 25.96 -12.45 1.97
C GLY A 509 27.30 -12.03 1.36
N GLY A 510 27.45 -10.77 0.96
CA GLY A 510 28.68 -10.18 0.43
C GLY A 510 28.45 -8.71 0.07
N CYS A 511 29.39 -7.83 0.41
CA CYS A 511 29.21 -6.39 0.25
C CYS A 511 30.54 -5.61 0.30
N ALA A 512 31.54 -5.98 -0.52
CA ALA A 512 32.81 -5.27 -0.55
C ALA A 512 32.63 -3.78 -0.91
N ASN A 513 33.34 -2.89 -0.22
CA ASN A 513 33.19 -1.42 -0.30
C ASN A 513 31.78 -0.87 -0.04
N CYS A 514 30.90 -1.60 0.66
CA CYS A 514 29.57 -1.10 0.99
C CYS A 514 29.57 -0.11 2.15
N VAL A 515 28.56 0.74 2.20
CA VAL A 515 28.30 1.67 3.31
C VAL A 515 26.96 1.31 3.95
N VAL A 516 26.99 0.78 5.18
CA VAL A 516 25.81 0.32 5.93
C VAL A 516 25.71 1.10 7.24
N GLN A 517 25.10 2.28 7.19
CA GLN A 517 25.20 3.27 8.26
C GLN A 517 23.87 3.84 8.76
N ARG A 518 23.80 4.17 10.05
CA ARG A 518 22.68 4.90 10.69
C ARG A 518 21.30 4.24 10.49
N ASN A 519 21.25 2.96 10.16
CA ASN A 519 20.00 2.21 10.13
C ASN A 519 19.53 1.96 11.57
N VAL A 520 18.22 1.94 11.76
CA VAL A 520 17.55 1.76 13.06
C VAL A 520 16.73 0.48 13.00
N ILE A 521 17.11 -0.53 13.78
CA ILE A 521 16.40 -1.80 13.91
C ILE A 521 15.68 -1.80 15.26
N ARG A 522 14.38 -2.10 15.27
CA ARG A 522 13.52 -2.08 16.46
C ARG A 522 12.63 -3.30 16.52
N HIS A 523 12.48 -3.86 17.70
CA HIS A 523 11.44 -4.84 17.99
C HIS A 523 10.52 -4.34 19.09
N THR A 524 9.24 -4.64 18.93
CA THR A 524 8.22 -4.36 19.95
C THR A 524 8.22 -5.44 21.02
N ALA A 525 7.17 -5.47 21.86
CA ALA A 525 7.03 -6.50 22.88
C ALA A 525 6.41 -7.81 22.34
N ASP A 526 5.98 -7.86 21.08
CA ASP A 526 5.28 -9.02 20.50
C ASP A 526 6.23 -10.23 20.35
N PRO A 527 6.00 -11.36 21.04
CA PRO A 527 6.82 -12.55 20.88
C PRO A 527 6.72 -13.19 19.48
N ALA A 528 5.72 -12.80 18.67
CA ALA A 528 5.58 -13.25 17.28
C ALA A 528 6.42 -12.43 16.28
N SER A 529 7.05 -11.32 16.70
CA SER A 529 7.85 -10.45 15.82
C SER A 529 9.36 -10.72 15.84
N GLY A 530 9.88 -11.47 16.82
CA GLY A 530 11.32 -11.63 17.05
C GLY A 530 12.12 -12.16 15.86
N SER A 531 13.36 -11.69 15.72
CA SER A 531 14.30 -12.12 14.68
C SER A 531 15.30 -13.16 15.19
N TYR A 532 15.78 -14.01 14.28
CA TYR A 532 17.00 -14.78 14.48
C TYR A 532 18.20 -13.86 14.73
N ALA A 533 18.38 -12.84 13.88
CA ALA A 533 19.39 -11.79 14.06
C ALA A 533 18.86 -10.42 13.61
N ALA A 534 19.30 -9.34 14.27
CA ALA A 534 19.03 -7.98 13.78
C ALA A 534 19.95 -7.60 12.61
N LEU A 535 21.27 -7.74 12.77
CA LEU A 535 22.24 -7.55 11.69
C LEU A 535 23.07 -8.83 11.48
N MET A 536 23.05 -9.39 10.27
CA MET A 536 23.85 -10.56 9.90
C MET A 536 24.76 -10.27 8.70
N ILE A 537 26.07 -10.47 8.91
CA ILE A 537 27.16 -10.26 7.94
C ILE A 537 27.76 -11.64 7.67
N GLN A 538 27.18 -12.39 6.73
CA GLN A 538 27.46 -13.82 6.52
C GLN A 538 28.03 -14.12 5.11
N ALA A 539 28.22 -15.40 4.80
CA ALA A 539 28.47 -15.90 3.45
C ALA A 539 27.41 -16.96 3.10
N TRP A 540 26.91 -16.98 1.86
CA TRP A 540 25.92 -18.00 1.46
C TRP A 540 26.55 -19.41 1.41
N PRO A 541 25.75 -20.48 1.59
CA PRO A 541 26.23 -21.86 1.58
C PRO A 541 27.08 -22.19 0.35
N GLY A 542 28.20 -22.88 0.57
CA GLY A 542 29.15 -23.21 -0.50
C GLY A 542 30.23 -22.16 -0.77
N ALA A 543 30.30 -21.10 0.04
CA ALA A 543 31.41 -20.13 0.08
C ALA A 543 31.68 -19.40 -1.26
N THR A 544 30.62 -19.10 -2.01
CA THR A 544 30.69 -18.29 -3.26
C THR A 544 30.59 -16.78 -3.01
N SER A 545 30.42 -16.35 -1.76
CA SER A 545 30.32 -14.95 -1.34
C SER A 545 31.16 -14.71 -0.05
N GLY A 546 30.81 -13.74 0.80
CA GLY A 546 31.47 -13.49 2.09
C GLY A 546 32.60 -12.45 2.06
N ASN A 547 32.74 -11.71 0.96
CA ASN A 547 33.72 -10.63 0.86
C ASN A 547 33.12 -9.29 1.30
N TYR A 548 33.70 -8.72 2.35
CA TYR A 548 33.34 -7.43 2.95
C TYR A 548 34.54 -6.48 3.00
N THR A 549 35.62 -6.78 2.27
CA THR A 549 36.81 -5.91 2.18
C THR A 549 36.41 -4.48 1.81
N GLY A 550 36.83 -3.51 2.62
CA GLY A 550 36.51 -2.10 2.44
C GLY A 550 35.07 -1.68 2.82
N ALA A 551 34.23 -2.60 3.30
CA ALA A 551 32.88 -2.28 3.77
C ALA A 551 32.93 -1.60 5.15
N ASP A 552 32.05 -0.61 5.35
CA ASP A 552 31.84 0.09 6.62
C ASP A 552 30.41 -0.13 7.12
N PHE A 553 30.28 -0.92 8.18
CA PHE A 553 29.05 -1.11 8.93
C PHE A 553 29.15 -0.28 10.21
N SER A 554 28.44 0.85 10.30
CA SER A 554 28.62 1.74 11.45
C SER A 554 27.50 2.68 11.85
N GLY A 555 27.46 3.03 13.14
CA GLY A 555 26.46 3.97 13.67
C GLY A 555 25.02 3.45 13.61
N ASN A 556 24.81 2.14 13.41
CA ASN A 556 23.48 1.55 13.41
C ASN A 556 22.99 1.36 14.85
N HIS A 557 21.69 1.50 15.05
CA HIS A 557 21.03 1.42 16.35
C HIS A 557 20.05 0.25 16.36
N ILE A 558 20.25 -0.69 17.28
CA ILE A 558 19.46 -1.93 17.40
C ILE A 558 18.83 -1.93 18.79
N ASP A 559 17.51 -1.94 18.87
CA ASP A 559 16.77 -2.21 20.10
C ASP A 559 15.91 -3.46 19.91
N CYS A 560 16.31 -4.55 20.57
CA CYS A 560 15.59 -5.82 20.57
C CYS A 560 14.37 -5.81 21.50
N GLY A 561 13.97 -4.65 22.01
CA GLY A 561 12.74 -4.48 22.78
C GLY A 561 12.79 -5.13 24.18
N PRO A 562 11.74 -4.93 24.99
CA PRO A 562 11.71 -5.44 26.37
C PRO A 562 11.73 -6.98 26.41
N SER A 563 11.15 -7.63 25.41
CA SER A 563 11.06 -9.10 25.30
C SER A 563 12.41 -9.76 24.98
N LYS A 564 13.38 -9.02 24.43
CA LYS A 564 14.64 -9.54 23.85
C LYS A 564 14.40 -10.33 22.56
N ALA A 565 13.76 -9.65 21.64
CA ALA A 565 13.21 -10.16 20.39
C ALA A 565 14.26 -10.74 19.42
N CYS A 566 15.47 -10.15 19.36
CA CYS A 566 16.55 -10.66 18.52
C CYS A 566 17.35 -11.77 19.21
N GLY A 567 17.50 -12.92 18.55
CA GLY A 567 18.44 -13.99 18.95
C GLY A 567 19.89 -13.51 18.99
N PHE A 568 20.32 -12.81 17.95
CA PHE A 568 21.59 -12.08 17.88
C PHE A 568 21.32 -10.59 17.62
N GLY A 569 22.04 -9.71 18.33
CA GLY A 569 22.10 -8.29 17.96
C GLY A 569 22.88 -8.13 16.66
N ILE A 570 24.16 -8.54 16.68
CA ILE A 570 25.03 -8.56 15.51
C ILE A 570 25.69 -9.93 15.40
N LEU A 571 25.58 -10.55 14.22
CA LEU A 571 26.25 -11.79 13.87
C LEU A 571 27.16 -11.57 12.65
N ILE A 572 28.48 -11.70 12.86
CA ILE A 572 29.48 -11.77 11.80
C ILE A 572 29.80 -13.26 11.60
N GLY A 573 29.59 -13.78 10.39
CA GLY A 573 29.78 -15.19 10.06
C GLY A 573 28.49 -15.99 9.91
N SER A 574 28.67 -17.28 9.58
CA SER A 574 27.58 -18.15 9.11
C SER A 574 27.43 -19.45 9.94
N ASP A 575 28.45 -19.82 10.70
CA ASP A 575 28.58 -21.10 11.45
C ASP A 575 27.36 -21.56 12.26
N PRO A 576 26.56 -20.67 12.89
CA PRO A 576 25.34 -21.11 13.58
C PRO A 576 24.33 -21.88 12.71
N TRP A 577 24.37 -21.71 11.39
CA TRP A 577 23.56 -22.45 10.41
C TRP A 577 24.40 -23.43 9.59
N TYR A 578 25.57 -22.99 9.10
CA TYR A 578 26.50 -23.77 8.27
C TYR A 578 27.88 -23.12 8.25
N SER A 579 28.95 -23.91 8.10
CA SER A 579 30.30 -23.33 7.92
C SER A 579 30.41 -22.67 6.55
N ALA A 580 30.66 -21.36 6.56
CA ALA A 580 30.93 -20.54 5.39
C ALA A 580 31.67 -19.26 5.83
N PRO A 581 32.96 -19.09 5.49
CA PRO A 581 33.81 -18.05 6.06
C PRO A 581 33.53 -16.67 5.48
N VAL A 582 33.74 -15.64 6.30
CA VAL A 582 33.62 -14.22 5.90
C VAL A 582 34.94 -13.48 6.07
N ARG A 583 35.17 -12.43 5.27
CA ARG A 583 36.43 -11.66 5.35
C ARG A 583 36.32 -10.16 5.05
N GLY A 584 37.09 -9.38 5.79
CA GLY A 584 37.36 -7.95 5.55
C GLY A 584 36.26 -7.00 6.06
N GLY A 585 36.60 -5.71 6.17
CA GLY A 585 35.64 -4.65 6.52
C GLY A 585 35.66 -4.24 7.99
N SER A 586 34.85 -3.23 8.32
CA SER A 586 34.73 -2.69 9.68
C SER A 586 33.30 -2.78 10.22
N VAL A 587 33.19 -3.08 11.52
CA VAL A 587 31.93 -3.12 12.27
C VAL A 587 32.11 -2.31 13.55
N HIS A 588 31.67 -1.05 13.56
CA HIS A 588 32.00 -0.14 14.66
C HIS A 588 30.93 0.90 14.99
N HIS A 589 30.98 1.43 16.22
CA HIS A 589 30.05 2.47 16.68
C HIS A 589 28.57 2.03 16.62
N HIS A 590 28.28 0.72 16.69
CA HIS A 590 26.91 0.23 16.82
C HIS A 590 26.43 0.36 18.28
N THR A 591 25.13 0.57 18.44
CA THR A 591 24.47 0.49 19.77
C THR A 591 23.43 -0.61 19.71
N THR A 592 23.50 -1.57 20.62
CA THR A 592 22.62 -2.75 20.69
C THR A 592 22.03 -2.87 22.09
N ALA A 593 20.71 -2.77 22.20
CA ALA A 593 19.98 -2.91 23.45
C ALA A 593 19.14 -4.19 23.46
N ASN A 594 19.11 -4.85 24.62
CA ASN A 594 18.26 -6.00 24.92
C ASN A 594 18.41 -7.29 24.06
N PRO A 595 19.54 -7.63 23.42
CA PRO A 595 19.60 -8.84 22.59
C PRO A 595 19.65 -10.11 23.45
N GLN A 596 19.33 -11.29 22.88
CA GLN A 596 19.59 -12.56 23.58
C GLN A 596 21.10 -12.88 23.61
N GLN A 597 21.79 -12.68 22.49
CA GLN A 597 23.25 -12.65 22.36
C GLN A 597 23.68 -11.34 21.70
N GLY A 598 24.67 -10.65 22.25
CA GLY A 598 25.12 -9.32 21.80
C GLY A 598 25.76 -9.28 20.41
N LEU A 599 27.08 -9.14 20.38
CA LEU A 599 27.89 -9.25 19.16
C LEU A 599 28.56 -10.64 19.13
N THR A 600 28.44 -11.35 18.01
CA THR A 600 29.02 -12.69 17.79
C THR A 600 29.84 -12.70 16.51
N ILE A 601 31.03 -13.29 16.57
CA ILE A 601 31.95 -13.41 15.43
C ILE A 601 32.32 -14.89 15.26
N GLU A 602 31.99 -15.51 14.13
CA GLU A 602 32.30 -16.91 13.82
C GLU A 602 32.90 -17.01 12.41
N ASP A 603 33.88 -17.90 12.19
CA ASP A 603 34.53 -18.15 10.87
C ASP A 603 34.90 -16.88 10.08
N ALA A 604 35.27 -15.82 10.80
CA ALA A 604 35.54 -14.49 10.25
C ALA A 604 37.05 -14.18 10.22
N SER A 605 37.50 -13.44 9.21
CA SER A 605 38.89 -13.03 9.10
C SER A 605 39.11 -11.58 8.67
N ASN A 606 40.15 -10.93 9.20
CA ASN A 606 40.59 -9.60 8.77
C ASN A 606 39.52 -8.48 8.94
N PHE A 607 38.68 -8.58 9.97
CA PHE A 607 37.74 -7.51 10.35
C PHE A 607 38.36 -6.57 11.39
N SER A 608 37.98 -5.30 11.36
CA SER A 608 38.18 -4.38 12.50
C SER A 608 36.83 -4.17 13.21
N VAL A 609 36.77 -4.51 14.50
CA VAL A 609 35.54 -4.49 15.31
C VAL A 609 35.82 -3.71 16.59
N HIS A 610 35.21 -2.53 16.73
CA HIS A 610 35.56 -1.59 17.79
C HIS A 610 34.47 -0.57 18.11
N HIS A 611 34.51 0.02 19.31
CA HIS A 611 33.57 1.03 19.79
C HIS A 611 32.10 0.57 19.73
N ASN A 612 31.84 -0.73 19.89
CA ASN A 612 30.48 -1.26 19.86
C ASN A 612 29.91 -1.30 21.28
N THR A 613 28.66 -0.88 21.46
CA THR A 613 28.00 -0.86 22.77
C THR A 613 26.85 -1.86 22.80
N VAL A 614 26.96 -2.87 23.66
CA VAL A 614 25.90 -3.84 23.95
C VAL A 614 25.39 -3.62 25.37
N THR A 615 24.07 -3.60 25.55
CA THR A 615 23.44 -3.39 26.87
C THR A 615 22.23 -4.30 27.07
N GLY A 616 21.96 -4.65 28.33
CA GLY A 616 20.72 -5.31 28.72
C GLY A 616 20.51 -6.72 28.13
N ARG A 617 21.56 -7.42 27.70
CA ARG A 617 21.42 -8.79 27.18
C ARG A 617 20.84 -9.75 28.21
N ALA A 618 20.40 -10.92 27.77
CA ALA A 618 20.05 -12.01 28.67
C ALA A 618 21.29 -12.66 29.32
N ALA A 619 21.14 -13.07 30.58
CA ALA A 619 22.26 -13.58 31.39
C ALA A 619 22.76 -14.95 30.91
N THR A 620 21.83 -15.87 30.62
CA THR A 620 22.08 -17.19 30.02
C THR A 620 20.98 -17.48 29.01
N THR A 621 21.32 -17.78 27.75
CA THR A 621 20.34 -18.04 26.68
C THR A 621 20.55 -19.38 26.02
N ARG A 622 19.42 -20.02 25.65
CA ARG A 622 19.38 -21.17 24.75
C ARG A 622 18.96 -20.68 23.37
N VAL A 623 19.89 -20.08 22.64
CA VAL A 623 19.71 -19.93 21.19
C VAL A 623 19.72 -21.35 20.60
N SER A 624 18.65 -21.79 19.94
CA SER A 624 18.32 -23.23 19.82
C SER A 624 19.15 -24.02 18.79
N CYS A 625 20.33 -23.53 18.43
CA CYS A 625 21.24 -24.07 17.43
C CYS A 625 22.24 -25.12 17.97
N SER A 626 22.01 -25.63 19.19
CA SER A 626 22.73 -26.77 19.78
C SER A 626 21.95 -27.36 20.95
N PRO A 627 21.51 -28.63 20.88
CA PRO A 627 20.89 -29.32 21.99
C PRO A 627 21.85 -29.41 23.20
N GLY A 628 21.53 -28.71 24.28
CA GLY A 628 22.19 -28.85 25.58
C GLY A 628 23.24 -27.80 25.95
N TRP A 629 23.58 -26.85 25.06
CA TRP A 629 24.60 -25.83 25.34
C TRP A 629 23.99 -24.43 25.54
N PRO A 630 24.11 -23.82 26.74
CA PRO A 630 23.86 -22.40 26.91
C PRO A 630 24.92 -21.61 26.13
N ARG A 631 24.53 -20.58 25.38
CA ARG A 631 25.52 -19.62 24.86
C ARG A 631 26.06 -18.78 26.02
N GLY A 632 27.31 -18.32 25.85
CA GLY A 632 28.10 -17.72 26.92
C GLY A 632 27.45 -16.48 27.53
N THR A 633 27.77 -16.21 28.79
CA THR A 633 27.25 -15.05 29.52
C THR A 633 28.04 -13.78 29.19
N SER A 634 28.34 -13.54 27.91
CA SER A 634 29.15 -12.41 27.42
C SER A 634 28.37 -11.56 26.42
N ASP A 635 28.59 -10.25 26.48
CA ASP A 635 28.10 -9.29 25.50
C ASP A 635 28.77 -9.46 24.12
N PHE A 636 30.00 -10.03 24.12
CA PHE A 636 30.82 -10.25 22.94
C PHE A 636 31.37 -11.68 22.93
N SER A 637 31.14 -12.42 21.84
CA SER A 637 31.58 -13.81 21.65
C SER A 637 32.37 -13.94 20.34
N MET A 638 33.42 -14.77 20.34
CA MET A 638 34.25 -15.01 19.16
C MET A 638 34.56 -16.51 19.05
N GLY A 639 34.20 -17.15 17.93
CA GLY A 639 34.49 -18.55 17.66
C GLY A 639 35.97 -18.83 17.51
N ALA A 640 36.38 -20.07 17.83
CA ALA A 640 37.78 -20.50 17.68
C ALA A 640 38.29 -20.49 16.22
N SER A 641 37.39 -20.46 15.23
CA SER A 641 37.69 -20.32 13.80
C SER A 641 38.03 -18.88 13.39
N ALA A 642 37.61 -17.87 14.16
CA ALA A 642 37.85 -16.47 13.82
C ALA A 642 39.33 -16.07 14.04
N GLN A 643 39.90 -15.34 13.09
CA GLN A 643 41.34 -15.01 13.06
C GLN A 643 41.58 -13.59 12.54
N SER A 644 42.71 -12.98 12.91
CA SER A 644 43.09 -11.64 12.45
C SER A 644 41.99 -10.59 12.65
N ILE A 645 41.29 -10.63 13.80
CA ILE A 645 40.29 -9.63 14.17
C ILE A 645 40.97 -8.54 15.01
N ASP A 646 40.92 -7.29 14.56
CA ASP A 646 41.39 -6.16 15.34
C ASP A 646 40.26 -5.64 16.25
N THR A 647 40.45 -5.80 17.56
CA THR A 647 39.54 -5.33 18.61
C THR A 647 40.24 -4.35 19.57
N SER A 648 41.40 -3.80 19.17
CA SER A 648 42.30 -3.05 20.07
C SER A 648 41.70 -1.78 20.69
N ALA A 649 40.60 -1.28 20.13
CA ALA A 649 39.88 -0.10 20.60
C ALA A 649 38.54 -0.39 21.30
N ASP A 650 38.16 -1.66 21.54
CA ASP A 650 37.10 -2.03 22.48
C ASP A 650 37.69 -2.22 23.89
N ASN A 651 37.16 -1.52 24.91
CA ASN A 651 37.75 -1.49 26.26
C ASN A 651 36.77 -0.94 27.32
N PRO A 652 36.79 -1.41 28.58
CA PRO A 652 36.51 -2.76 29.09
C PRO A 652 35.08 -2.85 29.71
N PRO A 653 34.46 -4.04 29.95
CA PRO A 653 35.10 -5.31 30.32
C PRO A 653 34.77 -6.51 29.39
N THR A 654 34.57 -6.27 28.11
CA THR A 654 34.11 -7.30 27.16
C THR A 654 35.27 -8.04 26.48
N ALA A 655 35.97 -8.87 27.26
CA ALA A 655 36.84 -9.89 26.67
C ALA A 655 35.99 -10.89 25.86
N TYR A 656 36.27 -11.01 24.56
CA TYR A 656 35.59 -11.96 23.69
C TYR A 656 35.77 -13.38 24.22
N THR A 657 34.68 -14.04 24.63
CA THR A 657 34.74 -15.42 25.12
C THR A 657 34.80 -16.38 23.95
N ASN A 658 35.82 -17.25 23.93
CA ASN A 658 35.95 -18.29 22.91
C ASN A 658 34.96 -19.42 23.16
N THR A 659 33.93 -19.53 22.31
CA THR A 659 32.90 -20.58 22.37
C THR A 659 33.26 -21.76 21.45
N GLY A 660 34.23 -22.57 21.88
CA GLY A 660 34.64 -23.76 21.15
C GLY A 660 33.64 -24.91 21.24
N SER A 661 32.69 -25.01 20.30
CA SER A 661 31.88 -26.21 20.06
C SER A 661 31.23 -26.20 18.67
N THR A 662 30.99 -27.38 18.09
CA THR A 662 30.37 -27.57 16.76
C THR A 662 28.86 -27.28 16.78
N TRP A 663 28.38 -26.45 15.84
CA TRP A 663 27.00 -25.96 15.76
C TRP A 663 26.14 -26.70 14.70
N VAL A 664 24.84 -26.91 14.97
CA VAL A 664 23.83 -27.36 13.99
C VAL A 664 22.42 -26.86 14.38
N ALA A 665 21.85 -25.90 13.62
CA ALA A 665 20.42 -25.56 13.40
C ALA A 665 19.40 -25.60 14.59
N CYS A 666 18.49 -24.65 14.84
CA CYS A 666 17.99 -23.42 14.16
C CYS A 666 17.22 -22.55 15.19
N ILE A 667 17.06 -21.23 14.93
CA ILE A 667 16.11 -20.24 15.53
C ILE A 667 16.13 -20.06 17.09
N PRO A 668 16.05 -18.82 17.65
CA PRO A 668 15.83 -18.65 19.10
C PRO A 668 14.51 -19.27 19.55
N ASN A 669 14.58 -20.22 20.50
CA ASN A 669 13.40 -20.88 21.03
C ASN A 669 12.77 -20.00 22.12
N TRP A 670 11.71 -19.27 21.76
CA TRP A 670 10.77 -18.73 22.75
C TRP A 670 10.05 -19.91 23.38
N GLY A 671 10.57 -20.36 24.51
CA GLY A 671 9.99 -21.45 25.27
C GLY A 671 8.53 -21.16 25.57
N ILE A 672 7.67 -22.08 25.14
CA ILE A 672 6.33 -22.30 25.71
C ILE A 672 6.52 -23.04 27.04
#